data_AF-A0A7X1VN05-F1
#
_entry.id   AF-A0A7X1VN05-F1
#
_cell.length_a   1.000
_cell.length_b   1.000
_cell.length_c   1.000
_cell.angle_alpha   90.00
_cell.angle_beta   90.00
_cell.angle_gamma   90.00
#
_symmetry.space_group_name_H-M   'P 1'
#
loop_
_entity.id
_entity.type
_entity.pdbx_description
1 polymer ?
#
loop_
_entity_poly.entity_id
_entity_poly.type
_entity_poly.pdbx_seq_one_letter_code
_entity_poly.pdbx_strand_id
1 'polypeptide(L)'
;MIICHIDGFFVNGIRGWATDTENPSEPVFLHALADGQEFLQFQCSDLREDVHAAGIQSRNTGFHIPIPPSLLDGKKHNITFKNRLKPIEIYSQNQKLEYISFSGKFPIETRSFVDGLKQGVLSGWVVRGNDIEGWKGNQQILVTCNGQKIGQLEANRYRGDVGKTLSCDPYCGFQFSPPELYRKPYQQEFRFYVLPDMIEVTNSPCLTSFVTNEHESLIIDVIDQIDALHVELTRLRRRVREILPQPGFTIADYHAWATAYFPVLRKYVDRTRDEAAIDGNPLVSIICPVWNPDLTDFKAAIQSVLAQTWQNWELILVDDCSKNPKLRAVIENFAETDARIKPVFQEKNGGISIATNAGLAVAKGEWIAFFDHDDLLADVAIEYMLREATRSQADLIYSDEDKIDARGYYREPAFKTDWNYRLLLGVNYVCHFVMIHQSALQNIGGLNKEYDGAQDHDFLLRASEHIPAEKIHHVPEILYHWRITANSTASDIGNKRYAIEAGIKAVHDHLVRRNLPAKVDSQMGMTLYTVNWDFNQFPSVTIIIPYKDEIATTARCLDAIQKYTRYPNYKVILVNNWSITKEAEAFARKIDKIPNVEILTIKEPFNYSRINNLAAKDETSDFLLFLNNDVFVEQENWLGILVNEALADPLVAIVGGKFVYPNQTVQHAGVLLGIGDVAGHAHVGIPRDEGGYAGRAYFPQEISAVTAAGMLIRRPAFELVGGFDEENLKVAFNDIDLCLKVRDAGYKVVWTPDFCAEHHESLSRGSDDRPSTERRFFHETQFMIEKWGNTLRTDPFYNPHFTLDRQVFFDLTIPGVDETRYPPLASTRTKMRPLWPIPTFTTPAKKALEKHTPKNIASEIRQKKSSSSGRTPQID
;
A
#
# COMPACT_ATOMS: atom_id res chain seq x y z
N MET A 1 79.71 -38.91 4.09
CA MET A 1 78.74 -39.51 5.08
C MET A 1 77.90 -38.36 5.65
N ILE A 2 76.60 -38.55 5.91
CA ILE A 2 75.76 -37.46 6.43
C ILE A 2 75.68 -37.52 7.96
N ILE A 3 75.96 -36.41 8.62
CA ILE A 3 75.75 -36.23 10.06
C ILE A 3 74.52 -35.35 10.23
N CYS A 4 73.52 -35.84 10.96
CA CYS A 4 72.30 -35.11 11.30
C CYS A 4 72.20 -34.95 12.82
N HIS A 5 72.05 -33.72 13.30
CA HIS A 5 71.91 -33.41 14.70
C HIS A 5 70.53 -32.83 14.98
N ILE A 6 69.86 -33.34 16.01
CA ILE A 6 68.54 -32.89 16.42
C ILE A 6 68.65 -32.09 17.70
N ASP A 7 68.17 -30.84 17.63
CA ASP A 7 68.31 -29.87 18.72
C ASP A 7 67.14 -29.96 19.70
N GLY A 8 65.95 -30.30 19.22
CA GLY A 8 64.78 -30.41 20.07
C GLY A 8 63.52 -30.88 19.34
N PHE A 9 62.58 -31.39 20.15
CA PHE A 9 61.26 -31.84 19.74
C PHE A 9 60.20 -30.96 20.39
N PHE A 10 59.30 -30.45 19.57
CA PHE A 10 58.19 -29.63 20.02
C PHE A 10 56.90 -30.17 19.40
N VAL A 11 55.77 -29.87 20.04
CA VAL A 11 54.45 -30.26 19.53
C VAL A 11 54.19 -29.69 18.13
N ASN A 12 54.84 -28.58 17.78
CA ASN A 12 54.75 -27.92 16.47
C ASN A 12 55.85 -28.31 15.46
N GLY A 13 56.81 -29.17 15.80
CA GLY A 13 57.83 -29.63 14.85
C GLY A 13 59.14 -30.17 15.44
N ILE A 14 59.98 -30.75 14.57
CA ILE A 14 61.34 -31.21 14.86
C ILE A 14 62.33 -30.22 14.27
N ARG A 15 63.25 -29.73 15.10
CA ARG A 15 64.31 -28.83 14.66
C ARG A 15 65.69 -29.49 14.79
N GLY A 16 66.50 -29.33 13.76
CA GLY A 16 67.86 -29.84 13.74
C GLY A 16 68.69 -29.22 12.64
N TRP A 17 69.83 -29.85 12.35
CA TRP A 17 70.69 -29.51 11.22
C TRP A 17 71.40 -30.76 10.70
N ALA A 18 71.81 -30.74 9.43
CA ALA A 18 72.57 -31.83 8.85
C ALA A 18 73.63 -31.33 7.86
N THR A 19 74.75 -32.05 7.77
CA THR A 19 75.85 -31.75 6.85
C THR A 19 76.41 -33.03 6.24
N ASP A 20 76.89 -32.95 5.01
CA ASP A 20 77.67 -34.02 4.38
C ASP A 20 79.16 -33.78 4.66
N THR A 21 79.84 -34.78 5.23
CA THR A 21 81.27 -34.67 5.56
C THR A 21 82.17 -34.63 4.33
N GLU A 22 81.71 -35.10 3.17
CA GLU A 22 82.48 -35.10 1.92
C GLU A 22 82.26 -33.82 1.10
N ASN A 23 81.04 -33.26 1.16
CA ASN A 23 80.66 -32.04 0.45
C ASN A 23 80.00 -31.04 1.42
N PRO A 24 80.76 -30.49 2.39
CA PRO A 24 80.21 -29.71 3.51
C PRO A 24 79.65 -28.32 3.12
N SER A 25 79.82 -27.91 1.85
CA SER A 25 79.26 -26.69 1.29
C SER A 25 77.88 -26.87 0.65
N GLU A 26 77.44 -28.11 0.41
CA GLU A 26 76.16 -28.38 -0.25
C GLU A 26 75.04 -28.70 0.76
N PRO A 27 73.80 -28.25 0.49
CA PRO A 27 72.65 -28.54 1.34
C PRO A 27 72.22 -30.01 1.24
N VAL A 28 71.95 -30.63 2.39
CA VAL A 28 71.61 -32.06 2.49
C VAL A 28 70.11 -32.27 2.36
N PHE A 29 69.69 -33.23 1.52
CA PHE A 29 68.31 -33.69 1.46
C PHE A 29 68.05 -34.86 2.40
N LEU A 30 66.99 -34.79 3.19
CA LEU A 30 66.60 -35.83 4.14
C LEU A 30 65.14 -36.25 3.93
N HIS A 31 64.90 -37.52 4.24
CA HIS A 31 63.60 -38.15 4.29
C HIS A 31 63.28 -38.41 5.76
N ALA A 32 62.20 -37.86 6.29
CA ALA A 32 61.71 -38.14 7.62
C ALA A 32 60.74 -39.33 7.57
N LEU A 33 60.99 -40.33 8.40
CA LEU A 33 60.17 -41.52 8.53
C LEU A 33 59.66 -41.63 9.95
N ALA A 34 58.40 -41.99 10.12
CA ALA A 34 57.80 -42.36 11.39
C ALA A 34 57.39 -43.83 11.31
N ASP A 35 57.85 -44.64 12.28
CA ASP A 35 57.63 -46.09 12.34
C ASP A 35 57.99 -46.82 11.03
N GLY A 36 59.00 -46.32 10.32
CA GLY A 36 59.47 -46.88 9.06
C GLY A 36 58.73 -46.42 7.81
N GLN A 37 57.66 -45.62 7.94
CA GLN A 37 56.95 -45.01 6.81
C GLN A 37 57.37 -43.56 6.61
N GLU A 38 57.70 -43.19 5.38
CA GLU A 38 58.07 -41.82 5.02
C GLU A 38 56.85 -40.90 5.06
N PHE A 39 56.99 -39.75 5.74
CA PHE A 39 55.94 -38.73 5.80
C PHE A 39 56.36 -37.37 5.24
N LEU A 40 57.67 -37.11 5.10
CA LEU A 40 58.16 -35.84 4.56
C LEU A 40 59.55 -35.97 3.93
N GLN A 41 59.78 -35.30 2.80
CA GLN A 41 61.10 -35.09 2.21
C GLN A 41 61.41 -33.59 2.25
N PHE A 42 62.61 -33.23 2.67
CA PHE A 42 62.97 -31.82 2.83
C PHE A 42 64.47 -31.59 2.64
N GLN A 43 64.82 -30.36 2.32
CA GLN A 43 66.20 -29.91 2.18
C GLN A 43 66.63 -29.13 3.42
N CYS A 44 67.76 -29.49 4.00
CA CYS A 44 68.36 -28.79 5.13
C CYS A 44 68.99 -27.50 4.60
N SER A 45 68.22 -26.42 4.60
CA SER A 45 68.58 -25.13 4.00
C SER A 45 68.37 -23.94 4.94
N ASP A 46 67.87 -24.18 6.16
CA ASP A 46 67.67 -23.11 7.13
C ASP A 46 69.02 -22.59 7.65
N LEU A 47 69.10 -21.28 7.86
CA LEU A 47 70.31 -20.62 8.33
C LEU A 47 70.62 -20.99 9.79
N ARG A 48 71.85 -21.45 10.06
CA ARG A 48 72.35 -21.82 11.40
C ARG A 48 73.75 -21.26 11.64
N GLU A 49 73.78 -19.99 12.06
CA GLU A 49 75.03 -19.28 12.34
C GLU A 49 75.78 -19.86 13.54
N ASP A 50 75.07 -20.39 14.53
CA ASP A 50 75.60 -21.07 15.71
C ASP A 50 76.36 -22.36 15.34
N VAL A 51 75.82 -23.14 14.40
CA VAL A 51 76.45 -24.37 13.91
C VAL A 51 77.66 -24.07 13.02
N HIS A 52 77.57 -23.02 12.19
CA HIS A 52 78.70 -22.57 11.39
C HIS A 52 79.87 -22.09 12.26
N ALA A 53 79.58 -21.33 13.33
CA ALA A 53 80.59 -20.86 14.28
C ALA A 53 81.30 -22.02 15.03
N ALA A 54 80.64 -23.18 15.14
CA ALA A 54 81.22 -24.40 15.73
C ALA A 54 82.09 -25.23 14.76
N GLY A 55 82.31 -24.75 13.53
CA GLY A 55 83.27 -25.34 12.58
C GLY A 55 82.67 -26.07 11.37
N ILE A 56 81.35 -26.03 11.16
CA ILE A 56 80.69 -26.59 9.96
C ILE A 56 80.70 -25.57 8.82
N GLN A 57 81.11 -25.98 7.62
CA GLN A 57 81.47 -25.04 6.54
C GLN A 57 80.27 -24.30 5.91
N SER A 58 79.12 -24.95 5.75
CA SER A 58 77.90 -24.30 5.24
C SER A 58 77.09 -23.62 6.36
N ARG A 59 76.55 -22.44 6.05
CA ARG A 59 75.63 -21.69 6.93
C ARG A 59 74.17 -22.16 6.81
N ASN A 60 73.83 -22.83 5.70
CA ASN A 60 72.48 -23.27 5.38
C ASN A 60 72.42 -24.79 5.55
N THR A 61 72.34 -25.23 6.80
CA THR A 61 72.38 -26.65 7.20
C THR A 61 71.23 -27.02 8.11
N GLY A 62 70.43 -26.06 8.56
CA GLY A 62 69.32 -26.27 9.47
C GLY A 62 68.07 -26.82 8.78
N PHE A 63 67.17 -27.36 9.59
CA PHE A 63 65.81 -27.64 9.20
C PHE A 63 64.86 -27.50 10.39
N HIS A 64 63.62 -27.16 10.08
CA HIS A 64 62.48 -27.27 10.99
C HIS A 64 61.30 -27.91 10.25
N ILE A 65 60.91 -29.11 10.66
CA ILE A 65 59.84 -29.87 9.99
C ILE A 65 58.63 -30.06 10.89
N PRO A 66 57.40 -29.93 10.37
CA PRO A 66 56.20 -30.18 11.15
C PRO A 66 56.00 -31.67 11.43
N ILE A 67 55.44 -32.00 12.60
CA ILE A 67 54.92 -33.35 12.88
C ILE A 67 53.51 -33.45 12.29
N PRO A 68 53.22 -34.46 11.44
CA PRO A 68 51.88 -34.70 10.93
C PRO A 68 50.86 -34.90 12.06
N PRO A 69 49.63 -34.36 11.94
CA PRO A 69 48.55 -34.58 12.91
C PRO A 69 48.29 -36.06 13.23
N SER A 70 48.50 -36.95 12.26
CA SER A 70 48.34 -38.40 12.43
C SER A 70 49.32 -39.05 13.42
N LEU A 71 50.42 -38.37 13.79
CA LEU A 71 51.40 -38.82 14.77
C LEU A 71 51.25 -38.12 16.14
N LEU A 72 50.24 -37.26 16.29
CA LEU A 72 49.91 -36.53 17.53
C LEU A 72 48.74 -37.21 18.27
N ASP A 73 48.70 -38.54 18.25
CA ASP A 73 47.63 -39.38 18.83
C ASP A 73 47.91 -39.80 20.29
N GLY A 74 49.00 -39.29 20.87
CA GLY A 74 49.45 -39.63 22.22
C GLY A 74 50.11 -41.00 22.37
N LYS A 75 50.28 -41.77 21.29
CA LYS A 75 51.10 -43.00 21.28
C LYS A 75 52.55 -42.67 20.98
N LYS A 76 53.40 -43.66 21.23
CA LYS A 76 54.85 -43.55 21.05
C LYS A 76 55.21 -43.97 19.62
N HIS A 77 55.73 -43.02 18.84
CA HIS A 77 56.19 -43.20 17.46
C HIS A 77 57.71 -43.04 17.39
N ASN A 78 58.35 -43.83 16.54
CA ASN A 78 59.80 -43.77 16.33
C ASN A 78 60.11 -43.03 15.03
N ILE A 79 60.67 -41.84 15.15
CA ILE A 79 61.04 -40.98 14.04
C ILE A 79 62.52 -41.16 13.72
N THR A 80 62.83 -41.38 12.45
CA THR A 80 64.21 -41.47 11.96
C THR A 80 64.37 -40.70 10.66
N PHE A 81 65.61 -40.45 10.26
CA PHE A 81 65.94 -39.74 9.04
C PHE A 81 66.77 -40.64 8.13
N LYS A 82 66.52 -40.55 6.82
CA LYS A 82 67.30 -41.26 5.79
C LYS A 82 67.69 -40.32 4.68
N ASN A 83 68.81 -40.63 4.02
CA ASN A 83 69.17 -40.07 2.73
C ASN A 83 69.25 -41.21 1.71
N ARG A 84 68.81 -40.95 0.47
CA ARG A 84 68.74 -41.99 -0.58
C ARG A 84 70.10 -42.49 -1.07
N LEU A 85 71.14 -41.66 -0.97
CA LEU A 85 72.43 -41.88 -1.63
C LEU A 85 73.57 -42.17 -0.64
N LYS A 86 73.50 -41.66 0.59
CA LYS A 86 74.57 -41.77 1.58
C LYS A 86 74.05 -42.26 2.93
N PRO A 87 74.84 -43.04 3.69
CA PRO A 87 74.50 -43.40 5.06
C PRO A 87 74.47 -42.16 5.95
N ILE A 88 73.53 -42.18 6.91
CA ILE A 88 73.29 -41.09 7.87
C ILE A 88 73.53 -41.57 9.29
N GLU A 89 74.18 -40.71 10.08
CA GLU A 89 74.31 -40.86 11.52
C GLU A 89 73.54 -39.73 12.22
N ILE A 90 72.60 -40.10 13.09
CA ILE A 90 71.71 -39.17 13.77
C ILE A 90 72.21 -38.99 15.20
N TYR A 91 72.31 -37.75 15.65
CA TYR A 91 72.78 -37.38 16.97
C TYR A 91 71.77 -36.47 17.67
N SER A 92 71.66 -36.60 18.98
CA SER A 92 71.07 -35.56 19.84
C SER A 92 71.82 -35.53 21.16
N GLN A 93 72.10 -34.32 21.68
CA GLN A 93 72.91 -34.13 22.88
C GLN A 93 74.23 -34.93 22.87
N ASN A 94 74.90 -34.99 21.70
CA ASN A 94 76.13 -35.74 21.46
C ASN A 94 76.06 -37.27 21.63
N GLN A 95 74.86 -37.87 21.67
CA GLN A 95 74.67 -39.32 21.63
C GLN A 95 74.14 -39.77 20.27
N LYS A 96 74.68 -40.87 19.73
CA LYS A 96 74.20 -41.46 18.47
C LYS A 96 72.88 -42.19 18.70
N LEU A 97 71.90 -41.91 17.84
CA LEU A 97 70.54 -42.46 17.91
C LEU A 97 70.22 -43.26 16.65
N GLU A 98 69.55 -44.40 16.82
CA GLU A 98 68.97 -45.16 15.69
C GLU A 98 67.62 -44.58 15.25
N TYR A 99 66.86 -44.10 16.22
CA TYR A 99 65.58 -43.42 16.03
C TYR A 99 65.31 -42.54 17.25
N ILE A 100 64.30 -41.69 17.12
CA ILE A 100 63.89 -40.75 18.15
C ILE A 100 62.45 -41.02 18.50
N SER A 101 62.20 -41.24 19.78
CA SER A 101 60.87 -41.62 20.23
C SER A 101 60.05 -40.40 20.62
N PHE A 102 58.88 -40.24 20.00
CA PHE A 102 57.99 -39.11 20.14
C PHE A 102 56.59 -39.57 20.59
N SER A 103 56.01 -38.88 21.56
CA SER A 103 54.61 -39.06 21.96
C SER A 103 54.00 -37.70 22.30
N GLY A 104 53.34 -37.06 21.33
CA GLY A 104 52.64 -35.79 21.51
C GLY A 104 51.13 -35.97 21.47
N LYS A 105 50.39 -35.16 22.22
CA LYS A 105 48.93 -35.03 22.10
C LYS A 105 48.59 -33.61 21.67
N PHE A 106 47.61 -33.48 20.79
CA PHE A 106 47.06 -32.18 20.42
C PHE A 106 46.32 -31.55 21.63
N PRO A 107 46.50 -30.25 21.92
CA PRO A 107 45.79 -29.61 23.01
C PRO A 107 44.27 -29.69 22.81
N ILE A 108 43.52 -29.92 23.88
CA ILE A 108 42.05 -29.87 23.88
C ILE A 108 41.64 -28.43 24.19
N GLU A 109 40.86 -27.84 23.30
CA GLU A 109 40.34 -26.49 23.43
C GLU A 109 38.85 -26.51 23.80
N THR A 110 38.36 -25.39 24.34
CA THR A 110 36.94 -25.19 24.63
C THR A 110 36.42 -24.04 23.78
N ARG A 111 35.36 -24.30 22.99
CA ARG A 111 34.63 -23.27 22.25
C ARG A 111 33.23 -23.18 22.83
N SER A 112 32.75 -21.97 23.06
CA SER A 112 31.48 -21.77 23.74
C SER A 112 30.89 -20.39 23.47
N PHE A 113 29.59 -20.22 23.66
CA PHE A 113 28.91 -18.92 23.55
C PHE A 113 27.57 -18.91 24.31
N VAL A 114 27.25 -17.80 24.99
CA VAL A 114 25.91 -17.53 25.56
C VAL A 114 25.07 -16.74 24.57
N ASP A 115 23.91 -17.27 24.16
CA ASP A 115 23.00 -16.64 23.17
C ASP A 115 22.22 -15.45 23.75
N GLY A 116 22.07 -15.37 25.08
CA GLY A 116 21.32 -14.33 25.79
C GLY A 116 20.01 -14.83 26.43
N LEU A 117 19.21 -13.90 26.98
CA LEU A 117 17.92 -14.21 27.62
C LEU A 117 16.80 -14.20 26.57
N LYS A 118 16.05 -15.30 26.44
CA LYS A 118 14.81 -15.38 25.64
C LYS A 118 13.74 -16.12 26.45
N GLN A 119 12.54 -15.55 26.55
CA GLN A 119 11.38 -16.15 27.25
C GLN A 119 11.72 -16.65 28.68
N GLY A 120 12.51 -15.89 29.44
CA GLY A 120 12.90 -16.24 30.81
C GLY A 120 13.98 -17.32 30.94
N VAL A 121 14.58 -17.76 29.83
CA VAL A 121 15.62 -18.80 29.80
C VAL A 121 16.91 -18.25 29.18
N LEU A 122 18.03 -18.46 29.87
CA LEU A 122 19.37 -18.19 29.34
C LEU A 122 19.86 -19.43 28.58
N SER A 123 20.17 -19.28 27.30
CA SER A 123 20.68 -20.39 26.49
C SER A 123 22.09 -20.11 25.97
N GLY A 124 22.77 -21.18 25.59
CA GLY A 124 24.07 -21.10 24.94
C GLY A 124 24.52 -22.48 24.48
N TRP A 125 25.80 -22.60 24.13
CA TRP A 125 26.41 -23.86 23.76
C TRP A 125 27.87 -23.93 24.20
N VAL A 126 28.37 -25.14 24.40
CA VAL A 126 29.77 -25.45 24.75
C VAL A 126 30.18 -26.73 24.05
N VAL A 127 31.33 -26.70 23.38
CA VAL A 127 32.03 -27.88 22.89
C VAL A 127 33.47 -27.88 23.34
N ARG A 128 33.99 -29.08 23.59
CA ARG A 128 35.37 -29.29 23.99
C ARG A 128 36.00 -30.38 23.13
N GLY A 129 37.17 -30.11 22.59
CA GLY A 129 37.85 -31.04 21.70
C GLY A 129 38.94 -30.36 20.89
N ASN A 130 39.29 -30.99 19.80
CA ASN A 130 40.19 -30.45 18.77
C ASN A 130 39.83 -31.09 17.43
N ASP A 131 40.48 -30.64 16.36
CA ASP A 131 40.17 -31.08 15.01
C ASP A 131 40.56 -32.55 14.71
N ILE A 132 41.23 -33.24 15.65
CA ILE A 132 41.67 -34.64 15.52
C ILE A 132 40.74 -35.59 16.30
N GLU A 133 40.48 -35.30 17.57
CA GLU A 133 39.62 -36.12 18.45
C GLU A 133 38.11 -35.79 18.31
N GLY A 134 37.80 -34.73 17.57
CA GLY A 134 36.46 -34.20 17.36
C GLY A 134 36.00 -33.27 18.48
N TRP A 135 35.19 -32.28 18.13
CA TRP A 135 34.57 -31.36 19.07
C TRP A 135 33.34 -31.99 19.71
N LYS A 136 33.42 -32.30 21.01
CA LYS A 136 32.36 -33.02 21.75
C LYS A 136 31.53 -32.07 22.60
N GLY A 137 30.22 -32.34 22.65
CA GLY A 137 29.28 -31.63 23.51
C GLY A 137 29.26 -32.20 24.93
N ASN A 138 28.10 -32.16 25.59
CA ASN A 138 27.88 -32.72 26.93
C ASN A 138 28.84 -32.22 28.01
N GLN A 139 29.22 -30.94 27.95
CA GLN A 139 30.09 -30.34 28.97
C GLN A 139 29.27 -29.88 30.18
N GLN A 140 29.83 -30.03 31.38
CA GLN A 140 29.20 -29.56 32.62
C GLN A 140 29.48 -28.06 32.80
N ILE A 141 28.43 -27.30 33.13
CA ILE A 141 28.46 -25.85 33.27
C ILE A 141 27.99 -25.47 34.67
N LEU A 142 28.79 -24.66 35.36
CA LEU A 142 28.42 -23.97 36.59
C LEU A 142 27.87 -22.58 36.26
N VAL A 143 26.73 -22.23 36.86
CA VAL A 143 26.13 -20.90 36.74
C VAL A 143 26.25 -20.15 38.07
N THR A 144 26.69 -18.90 37.98
CA THR A 144 26.72 -17.96 39.11
C THR A 144 25.91 -16.71 38.80
N CYS A 145 25.29 -16.13 39.82
CA CYS A 145 24.63 -14.82 39.73
C CYS A 145 25.21 -13.90 40.81
N ASN A 146 25.69 -12.72 40.40
CA ASN A 146 26.37 -11.74 41.27
C ASN A 146 27.45 -12.39 42.16
N GLY A 147 28.21 -13.34 41.61
CA GLY A 147 29.27 -14.07 42.31
C GLY A 147 28.82 -15.26 43.18
N GLN A 148 27.51 -15.48 43.36
CA GLN A 148 27.00 -16.65 44.09
C GLN A 148 26.71 -17.82 43.15
N LYS A 149 27.07 -19.05 43.53
CA LYS A 149 26.73 -20.26 42.76
C LYS A 149 25.23 -20.54 42.86
N ILE A 150 24.55 -20.60 41.72
CA ILE A 150 23.10 -20.75 41.67
C ILE A 150 22.61 -22.01 40.95
N GLY A 151 23.50 -22.72 40.23
CA GLY A 151 23.14 -23.99 39.61
C GLY A 151 24.28 -24.63 38.82
N GLN A 152 24.12 -25.90 38.51
CA GLN A 152 24.95 -26.64 37.55
C GLN A 152 24.02 -27.31 36.54
N LEU A 153 24.47 -27.39 35.30
CA LEU A 153 23.72 -27.98 34.20
C LEU A 153 24.65 -28.56 33.15
N GLU A 154 24.11 -29.42 32.30
CA GLU A 154 24.85 -30.08 31.24
C GLU A 154 24.50 -29.50 29.87
N ALA A 155 25.51 -29.27 29.04
CA ALA A 155 25.35 -28.80 27.67
C ALA A 155 25.04 -29.97 26.71
N ASN A 156 23.93 -30.66 26.95
CA ASN A 156 23.52 -31.87 26.22
C ASN A 156 22.30 -31.66 25.32
N ARG A 157 21.87 -30.42 25.06
CA ARG A 157 20.74 -30.13 24.18
C ARG A 157 21.17 -30.08 22.71
N TYR A 158 20.30 -30.58 21.85
CA TYR A 158 20.52 -30.57 20.40
C TYR A 158 20.51 -29.15 19.81
N ARG A 159 21.58 -28.80 19.09
CA ARG A 159 21.85 -27.57 18.36
C ARG A 159 22.47 -27.92 17.01
N GLY A 160 21.64 -28.40 16.09
CA GLY A 160 22.06 -28.79 14.74
C GLY A 160 22.64 -27.63 13.92
N ASP A 161 22.22 -26.40 14.21
CA ASP A 161 22.77 -25.16 13.65
C ASP A 161 24.25 -24.97 14.03
N VAL A 162 24.59 -25.17 15.31
CA VAL A 162 25.96 -25.09 15.82
C VAL A 162 26.78 -26.29 15.34
N GLY A 163 26.22 -27.50 15.43
CA GLY A 163 26.85 -28.73 14.97
C GLY A 163 27.26 -28.67 13.49
N LYS A 164 26.39 -28.14 12.63
CA LYS A 164 26.68 -27.96 11.19
C LYS A 164 27.71 -26.87 10.93
N THR A 165 27.64 -25.75 11.67
CA THR A 165 28.52 -24.59 11.46
C THR A 165 29.95 -24.83 11.95
N LEU A 166 30.09 -25.50 13.10
CA LEU A 166 31.39 -25.76 13.73
C LEU A 166 31.93 -27.18 13.47
N SER A 167 31.20 -27.99 12.69
CA SER A 167 31.51 -29.40 12.46
C SER A 167 31.78 -30.16 13.76
N CYS A 168 30.87 -30.00 14.73
CA CYS A 168 30.98 -30.56 16.08
C CYS A 168 29.76 -31.43 16.44
N ASP A 169 29.82 -32.09 17.60
CA ASP A 169 28.67 -32.78 18.17
C ASP A 169 27.46 -31.83 18.28
N PRO A 170 26.31 -32.15 17.68
CA PRO A 170 25.13 -31.31 17.76
C PRO A 170 24.52 -31.27 19.16
N TYR A 171 24.83 -32.20 20.08
CA TYR A 171 24.37 -32.15 21.47
C TYR A 171 25.29 -31.30 22.35
N CYS A 172 25.38 -30.01 22.03
CA CYS A 172 26.27 -29.05 22.69
C CYS A 172 25.57 -27.85 23.32
N GLY A 173 24.25 -27.77 23.20
CA GLY A 173 23.44 -26.66 23.71
C GLY A 173 23.11 -26.80 25.20
N PHE A 174 22.85 -25.67 25.85
CA PHE A 174 22.32 -25.63 27.20
C PHE A 174 21.21 -24.60 27.36
N GLN A 175 20.38 -24.81 28.38
CA GLN A 175 19.36 -23.86 28.83
C GLN A 175 19.36 -23.80 30.35
N PHE A 176 19.35 -22.60 30.88
CA PHE A 176 19.29 -22.33 32.30
C PHE A 176 18.14 -21.36 32.59
N SER A 177 17.18 -21.81 33.37
CA SER A 177 16.12 -20.96 33.90
C SER A 177 16.48 -20.58 35.32
N PRO A 178 16.89 -19.33 35.61
CA PRO A 178 17.25 -18.95 36.97
C PRO A 178 16.09 -19.21 37.95
N PRO A 179 16.37 -19.66 39.19
CA PRO A 179 15.34 -19.79 40.22
C PRO A 179 14.65 -18.44 40.48
N GLU A 180 13.40 -18.47 40.92
CA GLU A 180 12.55 -17.29 41.14
C GLU A 180 13.21 -16.21 42.04
N LEU A 181 13.98 -16.65 43.04
CA LEU A 181 14.77 -15.75 43.91
C LEU A 181 15.74 -14.85 43.13
N TYR A 182 16.21 -15.29 41.96
CA TYR A 182 17.14 -14.59 41.07
C TYR A 182 16.46 -14.07 39.79
N ARG A 183 15.12 -13.89 39.79
CA ARG A 183 14.38 -13.22 38.72
C ARG A 183 13.93 -11.84 39.18
N LYS A 184 14.88 -10.90 39.26
CA LYS A 184 14.62 -9.53 39.75
C LYS A 184 14.41 -8.54 38.59
N PRO A 185 13.58 -7.49 38.79
CA PRO A 185 13.28 -6.48 37.78
C PRO A 185 14.42 -5.48 37.53
N TYR A 186 15.54 -5.61 38.26
CA TYR A 186 16.76 -4.84 38.07
C TYR A 186 17.89 -5.75 37.57
N GLN A 187 18.88 -5.17 36.88
CA GLN A 187 19.98 -5.91 36.27
C GLN A 187 20.70 -6.83 37.28
N GLN A 188 20.90 -8.08 36.86
CA GLN A 188 21.70 -9.08 37.56
C GLN A 188 22.77 -9.63 36.63
N GLU A 189 23.95 -9.94 37.19
CA GLU A 189 25.09 -10.46 36.44
C GLU A 189 25.09 -11.99 36.50
N PHE A 190 24.85 -12.66 35.37
CA PHE A 190 24.97 -14.12 35.26
C PHE A 190 26.26 -14.51 34.58
N ARG A 191 27.00 -15.45 35.19
CA ARG A 191 28.22 -16.02 34.61
C ARG A 191 28.15 -17.53 34.48
N PHE A 192 28.72 -18.05 33.41
CA PHE A 192 28.72 -19.47 33.06
C PHE A 192 30.16 -19.98 32.95
N TYR A 193 30.48 -21.08 33.64
CA TYR A 193 31.83 -21.67 33.66
C TYR A 193 31.78 -23.14 33.29
N VAL A 194 32.65 -23.57 32.38
CA VAL A 194 32.82 -24.97 32.00
C VAL A 194 33.68 -25.69 33.04
N LEU A 195 33.17 -26.80 33.57
CA LEU A 195 33.84 -27.63 34.58
C LEU A 195 34.68 -28.75 33.93
N PRO A 196 35.75 -29.24 34.59
CA PRO A 196 36.25 -28.82 35.90
C PRO A 196 37.17 -27.58 35.86
N ASP A 197 37.59 -27.14 34.67
CA ASP A 197 38.67 -26.16 34.49
C ASP A 197 38.25 -24.71 34.76
N MET A 198 36.97 -24.47 35.09
CA MET A 198 36.40 -23.16 35.38
C MET A 198 36.60 -22.14 34.25
N ILE A 199 36.55 -22.61 33.01
CA ILE A 199 36.70 -21.75 31.82
C ILE A 199 35.40 -20.98 31.63
N GLU A 200 35.45 -19.64 31.69
CA GLU A 200 34.28 -18.80 31.46
C GLU A 200 33.79 -18.93 30.01
N VAL A 201 32.48 -19.12 29.84
CA VAL A 201 31.83 -19.24 28.54
C VAL A 201 31.86 -17.90 27.81
N THR A 202 32.14 -17.88 26.51
CA THR A 202 32.17 -16.62 25.74
C THR A 202 30.82 -15.91 25.80
N ASN A 203 30.82 -14.57 25.90
CA ASN A 203 29.62 -13.75 26.13
C ASN A 203 29.03 -13.87 27.56
N SER A 204 29.83 -14.37 28.50
CA SER A 204 29.69 -14.21 29.96
C SER A 204 30.67 -13.12 30.44
N PRO A 205 30.29 -12.19 31.35
CA PRO A 205 29.00 -12.09 32.02
C PRO A 205 27.86 -11.60 31.12
N CYS A 206 26.67 -12.15 31.31
CA CYS A 206 25.43 -11.65 30.73
C CYS A 206 24.70 -10.79 31.77
N LEU A 207 24.57 -9.49 31.50
CA LEU A 207 23.77 -8.57 32.30
C LEU A 207 22.32 -8.64 31.82
N THR A 208 21.42 -9.17 32.65
CA THR A 208 20.00 -9.25 32.30
C THR A 208 19.11 -8.92 33.49
N SER A 209 17.97 -8.29 33.22
CA SER A 209 16.88 -8.09 34.18
C SER A 209 15.72 -8.97 33.76
N PHE A 210 15.11 -9.68 34.72
CA PHE A 210 13.92 -10.45 34.46
C PHE A 210 12.73 -9.53 34.65
N VAL A 211 12.16 -9.05 33.55
CA VAL A 211 10.77 -8.60 33.55
C VAL A 211 9.98 -9.86 33.91
N THR A 212 9.38 -9.89 35.09
CA THR A 212 8.70 -11.11 35.56
C THR A 212 7.60 -11.47 34.56
N ASN A 213 7.29 -12.76 34.39
CA ASN A 213 6.10 -13.17 33.65
C ASN A 213 4.85 -12.46 34.18
N GLU A 214 4.84 -12.02 35.43
CA GLU A 214 3.82 -11.13 35.95
C GLU A 214 3.77 -9.78 35.25
N HIS A 215 4.86 -9.12 34.86
CA HIS A 215 4.80 -7.86 34.12
C HIS A 215 4.52 -8.07 32.63
N GLU A 216 4.97 -9.16 32.02
CA GLU A 216 4.64 -9.49 30.62
C GLU A 216 3.19 -9.97 30.51
N SER A 217 2.72 -10.80 31.44
CA SER A 217 1.30 -11.09 31.64
C SER A 217 0.54 -9.87 32.13
N LEU A 218 1.10 -8.95 32.92
CA LEU A 218 0.38 -7.71 33.27
C LEU A 218 0.32 -6.78 32.06
N ILE A 219 1.33 -6.75 31.19
CA ILE A 219 1.28 -5.97 29.94
C ILE A 219 0.29 -6.61 28.98
N ILE A 220 0.32 -7.94 28.80
CA ILE A 220 -0.66 -8.67 27.98
C ILE A 220 -2.05 -8.56 28.61
N ASP A 221 -2.22 -8.72 29.91
CA ASP A 221 -3.49 -8.57 30.62
C ASP A 221 -3.94 -7.11 30.60
N VAL A 222 -3.05 -6.12 30.62
CA VAL A 222 -3.39 -4.70 30.47
C VAL A 222 -3.72 -4.38 29.02
N ILE A 223 -3.04 -4.96 28.03
CA ILE A 223 -3.38 -4.84 26.61
C ILE A 223 -4.72 -5.52 26.35
N ASP A 224 -4.92 -6.75 26.82
CA ASP A 224 -6.17 -7.50 26.75
C ASP A 224 -7.27 -6.80 27.54
N GLN A 225 -6.97 -6.15 28.67
CA GLN A 225 -7.92 -5.31 29.41
C GLN A 225 -8.19 -4.00 28.69
N ILE A 226 -7.22 -3.38 28.02
CA ILE A 226 -7.41 -2.18 27.20
C ILE A 226 -8.25 -2.54 25.98
N ASP A 227 -7.98 -3.67 25.33
CA ASP A 227 -8.73 -4.20 24.20
C ASP A 227 -10.12 -4.63 24.64
N ALA A 228 -10.26 -5.30 25.78
CA ALA A 228 -11.55 -5.65 26.36
C ALA A 228 -12.32 -4.40 26.80
N LEU A 229 -11.66 -3.39 27.39
CA LEU A 229 -12.25 -2.10 27.73
C LEU A 229 -12.56 -1.31 26.47
N HIS A 230 -11.80 -1.43 25.38
CA HIS A 230 -12.09 -0.78 24.11
C HIS A 230 -13.28 -1.45 23.43
N VAL A 231 -13.34 -2.79 23.44
CA VAL A 231 -14.50 -3.59 23.02
C VAL A 231 -15.69 -3.27 23.90
N GLU A 232 -15.53 -3.12 25.21
CA GLU A 232 -16.60 -2.82 26.15
C GLU A 232 -17.02 -1.36 26.09
N LEU A 233 -16.12 -0.41 25.85
CA LEU A 233 -16.40 1.00 25.58
C LEU A 233 -17.07 1.14 24.21
N THR A 234 -16.67 0.37 23.21
CA THR A 234 -17.35 0.28 21.91
C THR A 234 -18.72 -0.36 22.07
N ARG A 235 -18.84 -1.40 22.90
CA ARG A 235 -20.11 -2.06 23.26
C ARG A 235 -20.99 -1.17 24.13
N LEU A 236 -20.42 -0.30 24.96
CA LEU A 236 -21.11 0.68 25.80
C LEU A 236 -21.48 1.91 24.98
N ARG A 237 -20.65 2.38 24.04
CA ARG A 237 -21.02 3.38 23.02
C ARG A 237 -22.13 2.84 22.14
N ARG A 238 -22.04 1.56 21.75
CA ARG A 238 -23.09 0.82 21.05
C ARG A 238 -24.33 0.63 21.91
N ARG A 239 -24.20 0.24 23.19
CA ARG A 239 -25.33 0.13 24.13
C ARG A 239 -25.94 1.48 24.44
N VAL A 240 -25.16 2.55 24.56
CA VAL A 240 -25.63 3.93 24.69
C VAL A 240 -26.37 4.29 23.41
N ARG A 241 -25.85 3.97 22.21
CA ARG A 241 -26.59 4.08 20.94
C ARG A 241 -27.85 3.21 20.85
N GLU A 242 -27.88 2.03 21.50
CA GLU A 242 -29.02 1.09 21.54
C GLU A 242 -30.03 1.44 22.65
N ILE A 243 -29.60 2.11 23.73
CA ILE A 243 -30.39 2.56 24.89
C ILE A 243 -30.94 3.96 24.64
N LEU A 244 -30.23 4.80 23.88
CA LEU A 244 -30.80 5.99 23.27
C LEU A 244 -31.90 5.50 22.32
N PRO A 245 -33.19 5.79 22.58
CA PRO A 245 -34.22 5.44 21.63
C PRO A 245 -33.99 6.27 20.37
N GLN A 246 -33.62 5.66 19.24
CA GLN A 246 -33.65 6.37 17.96
C GLN A 246 -34.19 5.46 16.84
N PRO A 247 -35.33 5.80 16.23
CA PRO A 247 -35.84 5.15 15.03
C PRO A 247 -34.99 5.62 13.83
N GLY A 248 -33.86 4.96 13.58
CA GLY A 248 -33.04 5.18 12.39
C GLY A 248 -33.23 4.04 11.39
N PHE A 249 -33.06 4.33 10.09
CA PHE A 249 -33.05 3.31 9.06
C PHE A 249 -31.63 2.82 8.81
N THR A 250 -31.45 1.53 8.54
CA THR A 250 -30.19 0.98 8.00
C THR A 250 -30.41 0.54 6.55
N ILE A 251 -29.32 0.17 5.85
CA ILE A 251 -29.45 -0.50 4.53
C ILE A 251 -30.37 -1.74 4.61
N ALA A 252 -30.38 -2.46 5.74
CA ALA A 252 -31.26 -3.63 5.91
C ALA A 252 -32.75 -3.24 5.95
N ASP A 253 -33.05 -2.01 6.37
CA ASP A 253 -34.41 -1.44 6.45
C ASP A 253 -34.78 -0.62 5.21
N TYR A 254 -34.01 -0.75 4.12
CA TYR A 254 -34.09 0.13 2.96
C TYR A 254 -35.51 0.26 2.39
N HIS A 255 -36.29 -0.81 2.31
CA HIS A 255 -37.67 -0.72 1.82
C HIS A 255 -38.53 0.26 2.64
N ALA A 256 -38.42 0.21 3.96
CA ALA A 256 -39.18 1.09 4.85
C ALA A 256 -38.68 2.54 4.73
N TRP A 257 -37.37 2.73 4.58
CA TRP A 257 -36.75 4.03 4.30
C TRP A 257 -37.27 4.61 2.98
N ALA A 258 -37.16 3.86 1.89
CA ALA A 258 -37.55 4.27 0.54
C ALA A 258 -39.04 4.63 0.46
N THR A 259 -39.90 3.84 1.13
CA THR A 259 -41.35 4.12 1.22
C THR A 259 -41.65 5.46 1.90
N ALA A 260 -40.87 5.83 2.92
CA ALA A 260 -40.97 7.15 3.56
C ALA A 260 -40.29 8.24 2.73
N TYR A 261 -39.29 7.89 1.92
CA TYR A 261 -38.46 8.80 1.15
C TYR A 261 -39.16 9.38 -0.09
N PHE A 262 -39.77 8.55 -0.95
CA PHE A 262 -40.33 9.04 -2.22
C PHE A 262 -41.41 10.14 -2.08
N PRO A 263 -42.30 10.11 -1.06
CA PRO A 263 -43.20 11.24 -0.80
C PRO A 263 -42.48 12.55 -0.45
N VAL A 264 -41.31 12.47 0.19
CA VAL A 264 -40.46 13.64 0.49
C VAL A 264 -39.82 14.16 -0.79
N LEU A 265 -39.27 13.27 -1.61
CA LEU A 265 -38.68 13.61 -2.91
C LEU A 265 -39.71 14.34 -3.81
N ARG A 266 -40.94 13.85 -3.87
CA ARG A 266 -42.01 14.49 -4.64
C ARG A 266 -42.36 15.89 -4.13
N LYS A 267 -42.51 16.06 -2.80
CA LYS A 267 -42.74 17.37 -2.17
C LYS A 267 -41.62 18.36 -2.49
N TYR A 268 -40.39 17.88 -2.56
CA TYR A 268 -39.25 18.71 -2.92
C TYR A 268 -39.38 19.25 -4.36
N VAL A 269 -39.67 18.36 -5.33
CA VAL A 269 -39.85 18.79 -6.73
C VAL A 269 -41.01 19.78 -6.85
N ASP A 270 -42.13 19.50 -6.18
CA ASP A 270 -43.28 20.41 -6.13
C ASP A 270 -42.89 21.81 -5.61
N ARG A 271 -42.14 21.90 -4.50
CA ARG A 271 -41.64 23.19 -3.98
C ARG A 271 -40.76 23.92 -4.98
N THR A 272 -39.83 23.21 -5.63
CA THR A 272 -38.90 23.86 -6.58
C THR A 272 -39.57 24.40 -7.83
N ARG A 273 -40.74 23.86 -8.23
CA ARG A 273 -41.56 24.43 -9.30
C ARG A 273 -42.05 25.83 -8.97
N ASP A 274 -42.45 26.04 -7.72
CA ASP A 274 -42.99 27.32 -7.26
C ASP A 274 -41.90 28.40 -7.16
N GLU A 275 -40.67 28.00 -6.87
CA GLU A 275 -39.55 28.92 -6.64
C GLU A 275 -38.83 29.34 -7.94
N ALA A 276 -38.84 28.49 -8.96
CA ALA A 276 -38.19 28.76 -10.24
C ALA A 276 -38.57 27.80 -11.37
N ALA A 277 -38.78 28.38 -12.56
CA ALA A 277 -39.04 27.64 -13.79
C ALA A 277 -37.73 27.19 -14.47
N ILE A 278 -37.81 26.06 -15.18
CA ILE A 278 -36.78 25.66 -16.14
C ILE A 278 -37.06 26.42 -17.43
N ASP A 279 -36.08 27.20 -17.90
CA ASP A 279 -36.21 27.96 -19.15
C ASP A 279 -36.39 27.01 -20.35
N GLY A 280 -37.21 27.42 -21.31
CA GLY A 280 -37.35 26.74 -22.61
C GLY A 280 -38.27 25.52 -22.64
N ASN A 281 -38.66 24.94 -21.49
CA ASN A 281 -39.45 23.71 -21.40
C ASN A 281 -38.86 22.60 -22.31
N PRO A 282 -37.61 22.14 -22.07
CA PRO A 282 -36.90 21.26 -22.98
C PRO A 282 -37.64 19.93 -23.23
N LEU A 283 -37.59 19.46 -24.48
CA LEU A 283 -38.09 18.13 -24.85
C LEU A 283 -37.07 17.06 -24.47
N VAL A 284 -37.52 16.01 -23.78
CA VAL A 284 -36.70 14.82 -23.46
C VAL A 284 -37.12 13.64 -24.34
N SER A 285 -36.21 13.12 -25.16
CA SER A 285 -36.42 11.86 -25.88
C SER A 285 -35.93 10.69 -25.04
N ILE A 286 -36.86 9.84 -24.63
CA ILE A 286 -36.58 8.64 -23.84
C ILE A 286 -36.44 7.47 -24.81
N ILE A 287 -35.27 6.88 -24.89
CA ILE A 287 -34.95 5.79 -25.81
C ILE A 287 -35.10 4.47 -25.08
N CYS A 288 -36.02 3.63 -25.57
CA CYS A 288 -36.32 2.34 -24.97
C CYS A 288 -36.19 1.22 -26.01
N PRO A 289 -35.04 0.52 -26.06
CA PRO A 289 -34.89 -0.67 -26.90
C PRO A 289 -35.68 -1.85 -26.31
N VAL A 290 -36.44 -2.54 -27.15
CA VAL A 290 -37.38 -3.59 -26.74
C VAL A 290 -37.04 -4.91 -27.44
N TRP A 291 -36.84 -5.98 -26.67
CA TRP A 291 -36.64 -7.32 -27.22
C TRP A 291 -37.25 -8.41 -26.34
N ASN A 292 -38.37 -8.99 -26.80
CA ASN A 292 -39.11 -10.07 -26.12
C ASN A 292 -39.30 -9.88 -24.59
N PRO A 293 -39.76 -8.71 -24.11
CA PRO A 293 -39.95 -8.48 -22.67
C PRO A 293 -41.11 -9.29 -22.10
N ASP A 294 -41.16 -9.43 -20.77
CA ASP A 294 -42.41 -9.75 -20.09
C ASP A 294 -43.42 -8.61 -20.31
N LEU A 295 -44.63 -8.95 -20.74
CA LEU A 295 -45.63 -7.94 -21.11
C LEU A 295 -46.18 -7.16 -19.92
N THR A 296 -46.12 -7.71 -18.71
CA THR A 296 -46.58 -7.04 -17.49
C THR A 296 -45.56 -6.00 -17.07
N ASP A 297 -44.29 -6.41 -17.00
CA ASP A 297 -43.18 -5.52 -16.66
C ASP A 297 -43.02 -4.41 -17.70
N PHE A 298 -43.11 -4.74 -19.00
CA PHE A 298 -43.07 -3.76 -20.08
C PHE A 298 -44.17 -2.70 -19.99
N LYS A 299 -45.40 -3.12 -19.65
CA LYS A 299 -46.50 -2.18 -19.43
C LYS A 299 -46.22 -1.29 -18.21
N ALA A 300 -45.69 -1.85 -17.12
CA ALA A 300 -45.34 -1.08 -15.95
C ALA A 300 -44.24 -0.04 -16.24
N ALA A 301 -43.24 -0.40 -17.05
CA ALA A 301 -42.19 0.50 -17.52
C ALA A 301 -42.79 1.71 -18.27
N ILE A 302 -43.64 1.47 -19.28
CA ILE A 302 -44.32 2.55 -20.01
C ILE A 302 -45.20 3.40 -19.08
N GLN A 303 -45.91 2.77 -18.13
CA GLN A 303 -46.73 3.51 -17.16
C GLN A 303 -45.89 4.41 -16.24
N SER A 304 -44.67 4.00 -15.88
CA SER A 304 -43.76 4.85 -15.10
C SER A 304 -43.31 6.10 -15.86
N VAL A 305 -43.17 6.01 -17.18
CA VAL A 305 -42.91 7.15 -18.07
C VAL A 305 -44.16 8.04 -18.20
N LEU A 306 -45.35 7.44 -18.36
CA LEU A 306 -46.61 8.19 -18.41
C LEU A 306 -46.91 8.95 -17.12
N ALA A 307 -46.45 8.42 -15.98
CA ALA A 307 -46.61 9.03 -14.66
C ALA A 307 -45.61 10.16 -14.38
N GLN A 308 -44.64 10.41 -15.28
CA GLN A 308 -43.66 11.47 -15.10
C GLN A 308 -44.35 12.81 -14.94
N THR A 309 -43.85 13.59 -14.00
CA THR A 309 -44.42 14.90 -13.70
C THR A 309 -44.00 15.98 -14.71
N TRP A 310 -42.79 15.87 -15.29
CA TRP A 310 -42.44 16.60 -16.51
C TRP A 310 -43.27 16.05 -17.67
N GLN A 311 -43.99 16.90 -18.40
CA GLN A 311 -44.88 16.44 -19.48
C GLN A 311 -44.27 16.52 -20.89
N ASN A 312 -43.21 17.34 -21.08
CA ASN A 312 -42.59 17.53 -22.39
C ASN A 312 -41.52 16.47 -22.66
N TRP A 313 -41.98 15.26 -22.96
CA TRP A 313 -41.15 14.14 -23.36
C TRP A 313 -41.75 13.42 -24.56
N GLU A 314 -40.91 12.65 -25.26
CA GLU A 314 -41.34 11.61 -26.19
C GLU A 314 -40.70 10.28 -25.80
N LEU A 315 -41.46 9.18 -25.89
CA LEU A 315 -40.97 7.84 -25.58
C LEU A 315 -40.82 7.06 -26.88
N ILE A 316 -39.59 6.73 -27.25
CA ILE A 316 -39.27 6.03 -28.49
C ILE A 316 -39.07 4.55 -28.17
N LEU A 317 -40.09 3.75 -28.49
CA LEU A 317 -40.09 2.30 -28.31
C LEU A 317 -39.52 1.63 -29.55
N VAL A 318 -38.30 1.09 -29.45
CA VAL A 318 -37.61 0.44 -30.57
C VAL A 318 -37.70 -1.08 -30.44
N ASP A 319 -38.66 -1.71 -31.13
CA ASP A 319 -38.75 -3.17 -31.18
C ASP A 319 -37.66 -3.76 -32.07
N ASP A 320 -36.68 -4.44 -31.46
CA ASP A 320 -35.53 -5.07 -32.12
C ASP A 320 -35.89 -6.45 -32.70
N CYS A 321 -36.96 -6.47 -33.50
CA CYS A 321 -37.49 -7.66 -34.17
C CYS A 321 -37.95 -8.76 -33.17
N SER A 322 -38.74 -8.40 -32.15
CA SER A 322 -39.37 -9.36 -31.25
C SER A 322 -40.33 -10.30 -31.99
N LYS A 323 -40.39 -11.57 -31.57
CA LYS A 323 -41.21 -12.59 -32.26
C LYS A 323 -42.67 -12.63 -31.78
N ASN A 324 -42.98 -11.95 -30.67
CA ASN A 324 -44.29 -12.01 -30.04
C ASN A 324 -45.25 -10.99 -30.69
N PRO A 325 -46.27 -11.42 -31.46
CA PRO A 325 -47.21 -10.50 -32.10
C PRO A 325 -48.04 -9.69 -31.09
N LYS A 326 -48.21 -10.19 -29.86
CA LYS A 326 -48.90 -9.44 -28.79
C LYS A 326 -48.11 -8.21 -28.35
N LEU A 327 -46.78 -8.27 -28.37
CA LEU A 327 -45.94 -7.12 -28.01
C LEU A 327 -46.16 -5.97 -28.99
N ARG A 328 -46.12 -6.27 -30.29
CA ARG A 328 -46.38 -5.27 -31.33
C ARG A 328 -47.75 -4.60 -31.15
N ALA A 329 -48.79 -5.38 -30.93
CA ALA A 329 -50.13 -4.84 -30.65
C ALA A 329 -50.17 -3.95 -29.39
N VAL A 330 -49.40 -4.29 -28.34
CA VAL A 330 -49.28 -3.45 -27.14
C VAL A 330 -48.59 -2.13 -27.45
N ILE A 331 -47.47 -2.16 -28.19
CA ILE A 331 -46.73 -0.96 -28.62
C ILE A 331 -47.62 -0.05 -29.48
N GLU A 332 -48.29 -0.62 -30.48
CA GLU A 332 -49.21 0.11 -31.37
C GLU A 332 -50.36 0.74 -30.57
N ASN A 333 -50.98 0.00 -29.64
CA ASN A 333 -52.05 0.53 -28.78
C ASN A 333 -51.59 1.70 -27.91
N PHE A 334 -50.37 1.66 -27.34
CA PHE A 334 -49.84 2.78 -26.57
C PHE A 334 -49.57 4.01 -27.45
N ALA A 335 -48.99 3.81 -28.64
CA ALA A 335 -48.74 4.88 -29.61
C ALA A 335 -50.03 5.53 -30.14
N GLU A 336 -51.11 4.75 -30.27
CA GLU A 336 -52.44 5.27 -30.63
C GLU A 336 -53.10 6.04 -29.47
N THR A 337 -52.83 5.64 -28.23
CA THR A 337 -53.45 6.25 -27.03
C THR A 337 -52.76 7.53 -26.59
N ASP A 338 -51.43 7.60 -26.68
CA ASP A 338 -50.64 8.78 -26.33
C ASP A 338 -49.68 9.14 -27.47
N ALA A 339 -49.91 10.29 -28.10
CA ALA A 339 -49.15 10.76 -29.25
C ALA A 339 -47.66 11.03 -28.94
N ARG A 340 -47.25 11.09 -27.67
CA ARG A 340 -45.84 11.22 -27.27
C ARG A 340 -45.08 9.90 -27.41
N ILE A 341 -45.77 8.77 -27.52
CA ILE A 341 -45.15 7.45 -27.70
C ILE A 341 -44.93 7.18 -29.19
N LYS A 342 -43.68 6.92 -29.57
CA LYS A 342 -43.23 6.73 -30.96
C LYS A 342 -42.72 5.30 -31.16
N PRO A 343 -43.41 4.48 -31.96
CA PRO A 343 -42.97 3.11 -32.23
C PRO A 343 -41.96 3.09 -33.39
N VAL A 344 -40.89 2.32 -33.24
CA VAL A 344 -39.90 2.01 -34.28
C VAL A 344 -39.76 0.50 -34.35
N PHE A 345 -40.03 -0.10 -35.51
CA PHE A 345 -39.94 -1.54 -35.71
C PHE A 345 -38.74 -1.88 -36.60
N GLN A 346 -37.79 -2.65 -36.06
CA GLN A 346 -36.67 -3.14 -36.84
C GLN A 346 -37.05 -4.36 -37.67
N GLU A 347 -36.53 -4.45 -38.90
CA GLU A 347 -36.74 -5.61 -39.77
C GLU A 347 -35.91 -6.83 -39.36
N LYS A 348 -34.83 -6.60 -38.60
CA LYS A 348 -33.88 -7.63 -38.16
C LYS A 348 -33.39 -7.29 -36.76
N ASN A 349 -33.14 -8.33 -35.97
CA ASN A 349 -32.52 -8.17 -34.66
C ASN A 349 -31.07 -7.67 -34.82
N GLY A 350 -30.84 -6.43 -34.40
CA GLY A 350 -29.56 -5.74 -34.49
C GLY A 350 -28.73 -5.83 -33.22
N GLY A 351 -29.33 -6.17 -32.08
CA GLY A 351 -28.72 -6.05 -30.76
C GLY A 351 -28.98 -4.67 -30.14
N ILE A 352 -28.73 -4.57 -28.83
CA ILE A 352 -29.10 -3.40 -28.02
C ILE A 352 -28.51 -2.09 -28.55
N SER A 353 -27.25 -2.08 -29.01
CA SER A 353 -26.62 -0.87 -29.55
C SER A 353 -27.29 -0.39 -30.84
N ILE A 354 -27.61 -1.30 -31.77
CA ILE A 354 -28.27 -0.94 -33.04
C ILE A 354 -29.70 -0.46 -32.79
N ALA A 355 -30.45 -1.14 -31.91
CA ALA A 355 -31.80 -0.74 -31.54
C ALA A 355 -31.80 0.66 -30.89
N THR A 356 -30.91 0.90 -29.92
CA THR A 356 -30.77 2.20 -29.27
C THR A 356 -30.43 3.29 -30.29
N ASN A 357 -29.46 3.05 -31.18
CA ASN A 357 -29.09 4.00 -32.22
C ASN A 357 -30.21 4.32 -33.22
N ALA A 358 -31.07 3.34 -33.55
CA ALA A 358 -32.25 3.60 -34.37
C ALA A 358 -33.24 4.54 -33.67
N GLY A 359 -33.38 4.41 -32.34
CA GLY A 359 -34.13 5.36 -31.52
C GLY A 359 -33.48 6.75 -31.53
N LEU A 360 -32.16 6.83 -31.32
CA LEU A 360 -31.41 8.10 -31.37
C LEU A 360 -31.55 8.82 -32.72
N ALA A 361 -31.63 8.08 -33.83
CA ALA A 361 -31.76 8.66 -35.16
C ALA A 361 -33.10 9.38 -35.41
N VAL A 362 -34.16 9.01 -34.68
CA VAL A 362 -35.48 9.65 -34.80
C VAL A 362 -35.81 10.59 -33.64
N ALA A 363 -34.95 10.64 -32.62
CA ALA A 363 -35.10 11.48 -31.45
C ALA A 363 -35.03 12.98 -31.79
N LYS A 364 -35.93 13.77 -31.18
CA LYS A 364 -36.06 15.21 -31.40
C LYS A 364 -35.80 16.05 -30.15
N GLY A 365 -35.58 15.39 -29.02
CA GLY A 365 -35.36 16.02 -27.73
C GLY A 365 -34.02 16.72 -27.65
N GLU A 366 -34.01 17.84 -26.94
CA GLU A 366 -32.79 18.54 -26.52
C GLU A 366 -31.99 17.68 -25.55
N TRP A 367 -32.69 16.84 -24.79
CA TRP A 367 -32.11 15.85 -23.89
C TRP A 367 -32.50 14.45 -24.31
N ILE A 368 -31.55 13.53 -24.18
CA ILE A 368 -31.74 12.10 -24.44
C ILE A 368 -31.65 11.36 -23.11
N ALA A 369 -32.63 10.51 -22.81
CA ALA A 369 -32.63 9.61 -21.65
C ALA A 369 -32.57 8.15 -22.13
N PHE A 370 -31.72 7.34 -21.52
CA PHE A 370 -31.68 5.89 -21.76
C PHE A 370 -32.58 5.16 -20.77
N PHE A 371 -33.39 4.21 -21.24
CA PHE A 371 -34.39 3.53 -20.41
C PHE A 371 -34.60 2.07 -20.83
N ASP A 372 -34.42 1.14 -19.91
CA ASP A 372 -34.65 -0.28 -20.19
C ASP A 372 -36.14 -0.64 -20.13
N HIS A 373 -36.55 -1.59 -20.96
CA HIS A 373 -37.95 -1.89 -21.22
C HIS A 373 -38.67 -2.59 -20.06
N ASP A 374 -37.96 -3.03 -19.03
CA ASP A 374 -38.48 -3.77 -17.87
C ASP A 374 -38.30 -3.02 -16.54
N ASP A 375 -37.66 -1.85 -16.57
CA ASP A 375 -37.38 -1.06 -15.37
C ASP A 375 -38.40 0.05 -15.13
N LEU A 376 -38.30 0.74 -13.99
CA LEU A 376 -39.21 1.81 -13.62
C LEU A 376 -38.46 3.11 -13.34
N LEU A 377 -39.05 4.23 -13.75
CA LEU A 377 -38.64 5.56 -13.30
C LEU A 377 -39.44 6.00 -12.09
N ALA A 378 -38.80 6.70 -11.16
CA ALA A 378 -39.53 7.49 -10.16
C ALA A 378 -40.38 8.56 -10.86
N ASP A 379 -41.56 8.88 -10.35
CA ASP A 379 -42.53 9.80 -10.99
C ASP A 379 -42.02 11.24 -11.20
N VAL A 380 -40.93 11.62 -10.53
CA VAL A 380 -40.26 12.91 -10.68
C VAL A 380 -38.91 12.83 -11.39
N ALA A 381 -38.50 11.66 -11.87
CA ALA A 381 -37.15 11.40 -12.41
C ALA A 381 -36.72 12.42 -13.47
N ILE A 382 -37.50 12.59 -14.54
CA ILE A 382 -37.13 13.48 -15.65
C ILE A 382 -37.04 14.93 -15.19
N GLU A 383 -38.02 15.39 -14.40
CA GLU A 383 -38.02 16.78 -13.94
C GLU A 383 -36.85 17.07 -13.03
N TYR A 384 -36.58 16.16 -12.08
CA TYR A 384 -35.48 16.33 -11.13
C TYR A 384 -34.15 16.41 -11.88
N MET A 385 -33.93 15.48 -12.81
CA MET A 385 -32.75 15.45 -13.68
C MET A 385 -32.57 16.76 -14.44
N LEU A 386 -33.63 17.29 -15.09
CA LEU A 386 -33.55 18.58 -15.79
C LEU A 386 -33.23 19.77 -14.87
N ARG A 387 -33.79 19.78 -13.66
CA ARG A 387 -33.50 20.83 -12.66
C ARG A 387 -32.05 20.77 -12.24
N GLU A 388 -31.51 19.58 -11.96
CA GLU A 388 -30.11 19.43 -11.59
C GLU A 388 -29.16 19.70 -12.76
N ALA A 389 -29.48 19.29 -13.99
CA ALA A 389 -28.73 19.70 -15.18
C ALA A 389 -28.68 21.23 -15.32
N THR A 390 -29.81 21.91 -15.05
CA THR A 390 -29.87 23.37 -15.10
C THR A 390 -29.02 24.01 -13.98
N ARG A 391 -29.07 23.48 -12.75
CA ARG A 391 -28.27 23.96 -11.61
C ARG A 391 -26.78 23.78 -11.82
N SER A 392 -26.38 22.58 -12.21
CA SER A 392 -24.99 22.18 -12.42
C SER A 392 -24.43 22.67 -13.76
N GLN A 393 -25.30 23.09 -14.68
CA GLN A 393 -24.96 23.35 -16.09
C GLN A 393 -24.33 22.12 -16.75
N ALA A 394 -24.66 20.91 -16.31
CA ALA A 394 -24.11 19.68 -16.84
C ALA A 394 -24.60 19.41 -18.26
N ASP A 395 -23.77 18.71 -19.03
CA ASP A 395 -24.11 18.21 -20.36
C ASP A 395 -24.42 16.71 -20.33
N LEU A 396 -23.99 16.00 -19.28
CA LEU A 396 -24.35 14.62 -18.95
C LEU A 396 -24.67 14.52 -17.47
N ILE A 397 -25.77 13.86 -17.13
CA ILE A 397 -26.20 13.63 -15.75
C ILE A 397 -26.60 12.18 -15.52
N TYR A 398 -26.39 11.68 -14.31
CA TYR A 398 -26.81 10.34 -13.91
C TYR A 398 -27.33 10.33 -12.47
N SER A 399 -28.24 9.41 -12.15
CA SER A 399 -28.84 9.30 -10.82
C SER A 399 -28.38 8.07 -10.04
N ASP A 400 -28.69 8.05 -8.74
CA ASP A 400 -28.70 6.80 -7.97
C ASP A 400 -29.84 5.88 -8.44
N GLU A 401 -29.73 4.61 -8.08
CA GLU A 401 -30.73 3.59 -8.39
C GLU A 401 -30.89 2.61 -7.23
N ASP A 402 -32.01 1.90 -7.23
CA ASP A 402 -32.19 0.73 -6.39
C ASP A 402 -32.75 -0.43 -7.21
N LYS A 403 -33.02 -1.55 -6.54
CA LYS A 403 -33.69 -2.69 -7.15
C LYS A 403 -35.11 -2.85 -6.66
N ILE A 404 -36.01 -3.27 -7.54
CA ILE A 404 -37.38 -3.61 -7.19
C ILE A 404 -37.67 -5.09 -7.47
N ASP A 405 -38.16 -5.81 -6.47
CA ASP A 405 -38.55 -7.21 -6.64
C ASP A 405 -39.96 -7.36 -7.24
N ALA A 406 -40.31 -8.58 -7.65
CA ALA A 406 -41.62 -8.88 -8.26
C ALA A 406 -42.84 -8.59 -7.35
N ARG A 407 -42.64 -8.34 -6.04
CA ARG A 407 -43.68 -7.96 -5.09
C ARG A 407 -43.75 -6.45 -4.87
N GLY A 408 -42.85 -5.67 -5.49
CA GLY A 408 -42.76 -4.22 -5.34
C GLY A 408 -41.91 -3.76 -4.16
N TYR A 409 -41.11 -4.62 -3.53
CA TYR A 409 -40.20 -4.18 -2.47
C TYR A 409 -38.92 -3.60 -3.07
N TYR A 410 -38.58 -2.38 -2.67
CA TYR A 410 -37.26 -1.77 -2.88
C TYR A 410 -36.15 -2.51 -2.10
N ARG A 411 -35.02 -2.76 -2.75
CA ARG A 411 -33.87 -3.56 -2.29
C ARG A 411 -32.58 -2.96 -2.82
N GLU A 412 -31.46 -3.31 -2.16
CA GLU A 412 -30.10 -3.12 -2.69
C GLU A 412 -29.84 -1.73 -3.31
N PRO A 413 -29.93 -0.64 -2.52
CA PRO A 413 -29.67 0.70 -3.04
C PRO A 413 -28.22 0.85 -3.48
N ALA A 414 -28.03 1.40 -4.68
CA ALA A 414 -26.76 1.87 -5.18
C ALA A 414 -26.69 3.39 -5.00
N PHE A 415 -26.24 3.80 -3.81
CA PHE A 415 -25.89 5.19 -3.51
C PHE A 415 -24.49 5.48 -4.05
N LYS A 416 -24.44 6.16 -5.18
CA LYS A 416 -23.25 6.38 -5.97
C LYS A 416 -22.44 7.55 -5.42
N THR A 417 -21.19 7.59 -5.86
CA THR A 417 -20.30 8.73 -5.73
C THR A 417 -20.58 9.73 -6.85
N ASP A 418 -20.18 10.98 -6.64
CA ASP A 418 -19.99 11.93 -7.74
C ASP A 418 -18.97 11.39 -8.75
N TRP A 419 -18.89 12.05 -9.91
CA TRP A 419 -18.11 11.59 -11.06
C TRP A 419 -16.69 11.18 -10.67
N ASN A 420 -16.37 9.90 -10.88
CA ASN A 420 -15.13 9.26 -10.46
C ASN A 420 -14.58 8.45 -11.63
N TYR A 421 -13.82 9.12 -12.49
CA TYR A 421 -13.22 8.52 -13.68
C TYR A 421 -12.36 7.30 -13.31
N ARG A 422 -11.59 7.38 -12.22
CA ARG A 422 -10.70 6.28 -11.83
C ARG A 422 -11.48 5.03 -11.42
N LEU A 423 -12.60 5.19 -10.72
CA LEU A 423 -13.52 4.09 -10.39
C LEU A 423 -14.21 3.54 -11.65
N LEU A 424 -14.59 4.42 -12.58
CA LEU A 424 -15.21 4.01 -13.86
C LEU A 424 -14.30 3.06 -14.64
N LEU A 425 -12.99 3.21 -14.59
CA LEU A 425 -12.07 2.27 -15.24
C LEU A 425 -12.12 0.85 -14.64
N GLY A 426 -12.49 0.71 -13.36
CA GLY A 426 -12.60 -0.58 -12.67
C GLY A 426 -13.99 -1.20 -12.74
N VAL A 427 -15.05 -0.38 -12.77
CA VAL A 427 -16.44 -0.86 -12.81
C VAL A 427 -17.36 0.23 -13.37
N ASN A 428 -18.35 -0.14 -14.17
CA ASN A 428 -19.43 0.76 -14.55
C ASN A 428 -20.36 0.99 -13.33
N TYR A 429 -20.03 1.94 -12.47
CA TYR A 429 -20.83 2.28 -11.30
C TYR A 429 -22.00 3.25 -11.61
N VAL A 430 -22.01 3.85 -12.81
CA VAL A 430 -23.03 4.82 -13.24
C VAL A 430 -24.31 4.11 -13.68
N CYS A 431 -24.19 2.98 -14.40
CA CYS A 431 -25.30 2.14 -14.84
C CYS A 431 -26.42 2.93 -15.57
N HIS A 432 -27.69 2.70 -15.21
CA HIS A 432 -28.80 2.75 -16.17
C HIS A 432 -29.30 4.17 -16.47
N PHE A 433 -29.64 4.97 -15.45
CA PHE A 433 -30.35 6.22 -15.70
C PHE A 433 -29.40 7.39 -15.96
N VAL A 434 -29.07 7.54 -17.24
CA VAL A 434 -28.25 8.62 -17.78
C VAL A 434 -29.09 9.51 -18.69
N MET A 435 -28.99 10.83 -18.50
CA MET A 435 -29.45 11.81 -19.46
C MET A 435 -28.28 12.61 -20.04
N ILE A 436 -28.30 12.85 -21.34
CA ILE A 436 -27.26 13.60 -22.04
C ILE A 436 -27.88 14.65 -22.96
N HIS A 437 -27.28 15.83 -22.98
CA HIS A 437 -27.67 16.89 -23.90
C HIS A 437 -27.33 16.50 -25.34
N GLN A 438 -28.24 16.76 -26.27
CA GLN A 438 -28.13 16.34 -27.67
C GLN A 438 -26.84 16.83 -28.34
N SER A 439 -26.40 18.06 -28.03
CA SER A 439 -25.15 18.60 -28.57
C SER A 439 -23.90 17.84 -28.09
N ALA A 440 -23.91 17.33 -26.86
CA ALA A 440 -22.80 16.52 -26.34
C ALA A 440 -22.82 15.12 -26.97
N LEU A 441 -24.01 14.52 -27.10
CA LEU A 441 -24.18 13.23 -27.78
C LEU A 441 -23.69 13.27 -29.22
N GLN A 442 -23.93 14.35 -29.97
CA GLN A 442 -23.45 14.51 -31.34
C GLN A 442 -21.93 14.43 -31.46
N ASN A 443 -21.19 14.89 -30.46
CA ASN A 443 -19.73 14.83 -30.43
C ASN A 443 -19.21 13.43 -30.07
N ILE A 444 -19.92 12.70 -29.22
CA ILE A 444 -19.54 11.36 -28.73
C ILE A 444 -19.93 10.25 -29.72
N GLY A 445 -21.05 10.44 -30.43
CA GLY A 445 -21.71 9.40 -31.22
C GLY A 445 -22.59 8.47 -30.38
N GLY A 446 -23.34 7.58 -31.04
CA GLY A 446 -24.22 6.61 -30.39
C GLY A 446 -23.50 5.46 -29.69
N LEU A 447 -24.24 4.38 -29.41
CA LEU A 447 -23.68 3.13 -28.86
C LEU A 447 -22.94 2.35 -29.94
N ASN A 448 -21.88 1.64 -29.56
CA ASN A 448 -21.10 0.83 -30.50
C ASN A 448 -21.34 -0.67 -30.24
N LYS A 449 -21.86 -1.36 -31.26
CA LYS A 449 -22.20 -2.78 -31.24
C LYS A 449 -21.01 -3.69 -30.91
N GLU A 450 -19.77 -3.27 -31.19
CA GLU A 450 -18.59 -4.06 -30.82
C GLU A 450 -18.46 -4.29 -29.31
N TYR A 451 -19.14 -3.47 -28.50
CA TYR A 451 -19.15 -3.57 -27.04
C TYR A 451 -20.51 -4.00 -26.50
N ASP A 452 -21.41 -4.60 -27.30
CA ASP A 452 -22.64 -5.19 -26.76
C ASP A 452 -22.29 -6.10 -25.57
N GLY A 453 -22.95 -5.88 -24.43
CA GLY A 453 -22.62 -6.46 -23.10
C GLY A 453 -21.94 -5.49 -22.13
N ALA A 454 -21.31 -4.42 -22.65
CA ALA A 454 -20.67 -3.33 -21.91
C ALA A 454 -20.79 -1.99 -22.66
N GLN A 455 -21.83 -1.85 -23.49
CA GLN A 455 -22.01 -0.73 -24.41
C GLN A 455 -22.25 0.61 -23.70
N ASP A 456 -22.89 0.55 -22.54
CA ASP A 456 -23.10 1.65 -21.60
C ASP A 456 -21.77 2.10 -20.98
N HIS A 457 -20.92 1.15 -20.60
CA HIS A 457 -19.59 1.43 -20.07
C HIS A 457 -18.70 2.09 -21.13
N ASP A 458 -18.64 1.55 -22.36
CA ASP A 458 -17.95 2.19 -23.48
C ASP A 458 -18.47 3.61 -23.75
N PHE A 459 -19.79 3.80 -23.73
CA PHE A 459 -20.39 5.11 -23.95
C PHE A 459 -19.95 6.14 -22.91
N LEU A 460 -19.95 5.78 -21.63
CA LEU A 460 -19.51 6.65 -20.54
C LEU A 460 -18.00 6.93 -20.59
N LEU A 461 -17.20 5.94 -20.97
CA LEU A 461 -15.77 6.11 -21.19
C LEU A 461 -15.52 7.09 -22.34
N ARG A 462 -16.21 6.97 -23.47
CA ARG A 462 -16.15 7.96 -24.56
C ARG A 462 -16.69 9.33 -24.15
N ALA A 463 -17.74 9.38 -23.34
CA ALA A 463 -18.26 10.63 -22.82
C ALA A 463 -17.18 11.38 -22.01
N SER A 464 -16.38 10.67 -21.21
CA SER A 464 -15.24 11.25 -20.47
C SER A 464 -14.10 11.77 -21.37
N GLU A 465 -14.06 11.36 -22.64
CA GLU A 465 -13.09 11.86 -23.63
C GLU A 465 -13.51 13.23 -24.19
N HIS A 466 -14.81 13.52 -24.22
CA HIS A 466 -15.39 14.68 -24.91
C HIS A 466 -16.04 15.72 -23.98
N ILE A 467 -16.52 15.30 -22.80
CA ILE A 467 -17.19 16.15 -21.82
C ILE A 467 -16.21 16.41 -20.67
N PRO A 468 -15.93 17.69 -20.33
CA PRO A 468 -15.17 18.03 -19.12
C PRO A 468 -15.81 17.46 -17.86
N ALA A 469 -15.01 17.04 -16.88
CA ALA A 469 -15.53 16.39 -15.67
C ALA A 469 -16.55 17.27 -14.91
N GLU A 470 -16.36 18.59 -14.89
CA GLU A 470 -17.26 19.56 -14.27
C GLU A 470 -18.63 19.68 -14.98
N LYS A 471 -18.75 19.13 -16.19
CA LYS A 471 -19.98 19.06 -16.99
C LYS A 471 -20.66 17.69 -16.88
N ILE A 472 -20.11 16.78 -16.08
CA ILE A 472 -20.73 15.50 -15.74
C ILE A 472 -21.21 15.58 -14.30
N HIS A 473 -22.51 15.45 -14.07
CA HIS A 473 -23.09 15.66 -12.75
C HIS A 473 -23.89 14.46 -12.24
N HIS A 474 -23.59 14.08 -11.01
CA HIS A 474 -24.31 13.06 -10.27
C HIS A 474 -25.49 13.69 -9.52
N VAL A 475 -26.68 13.12 -9.70
CA VAL A 475 -27.88 13.45 -8.94
C VAL A 475 -28.02 12.39 -7.84
N PRO A 476 -27.71 12.70 -6.56
CA PRO A 476 -27.69 11.74 -5.44
C PRO A 476 -29.11 11.38 -4.97
N GLU A 477 -29.96 10.98 -5.92
CA GLU A 477 -31.35 10.62 -5.75
C GLU A 477 -31.69 9.33 -6.46
N ILE A 478 -32.52 8.51 -5.81
CA ILE A 478 -33.04 7.27 -6.39
C ILE A 478 -34.13 7.62 -7.39
N LEU A 479 -33.77 7.71 -8.68
CA LEU A 479 -34.70 8.05 -9.76
C LEU A 479 -35.01 6.89 -10.69
N TYR A 480 -34.35 5.75 -10.47
CA TYR A 480 -34.45 4.54 -11.28
C TYR A 480 -34.56 3.29 -10.40
N HIS A 481 -35.46 2.38 -10.76
CA HIS A 481 -35.66 1.10 -10.09
C HIS A 481 -35.38 -0.04 -11.06
N TRP A 482 -34.27 -0.73 -10.84
CA TRP A 482 -33.87 -1.89 -11.62
C TRP A 482 -34.66 -3.13 -11.18
N ARG A 483 -35.40 -3.74 -12.10
CA ARG A 483 -36.23 -4.90 -11.79
C ARG A 483 -35.40 -6.17 -11.62
N ILE A 484 -35.61 -6.83 -10.48
CA ILE A 484 -35.05 -8.17 -10.24
C ILE A 484 -35.91 -9.20 -10.97
N THR A 485 -35.49 -9.61 -12.16
CA THR A 485 -36.13 -10.72 -12.89
C THR A 485 -35.34 -12.02 -12.73
N ALA A 486 -36.02 -13.16 -12.88
CA ALA A 486 -35.38 -14.47 -12.86
C ALA A 486 -34.31 -14.61 -13.96
N ASN A 487 -34.49 -13.92 -15.10
CA ASN A 487 -33.53 -13.90 -16.20
C ASN A 487 -32.37 -12.92 -15.95
N SER A 488 -32.59 -11.82 -15.22
CA SER A 488 -31.56 -10.83 -14.85
C SER A 488 -30.63 -11.32 -13.74
N THR A 489 -31.10 -12.25 -12.90
CA THR A 489 -30.35 -12.73 -11.71
C THR A 489 -29.56 -14.04 -11.97
N ALA A 490 -29.96 -14.81 -12.98
CA ALA A 490 -29.27 -16.02 -13.43
C ALA A 490 -29.69 -16.34 -14.86
N SER A 491 -28.78 -16.78 -15.75
CA SER A 491 -29.02 -17.97 -16.61
C SER A 491 -28.18 -18.15 -17.89
N ASP A 492 -27.04 -17.47 -18.10
CA ASP A 492 -26.09 -18.05 -19.07
C ASP A 492 -24.61 -17.79 -18.80
N ILE A 493 -23.84 -18.88 -18.71
CA ILE A 493 -22.37 -18.84 -18.58
C ILE A 493 -21.77 -18.20 -19.86
N GLY A 494 -22.40 -18.44 -21.02
CA GLY A 494 -22.03 -17.79 -22.27
C GLY A 494 -22.29 -16.28 -22.27
N ASN A 495 -23.41 -15.85 -21.67
CA ASN A 495 -23.75 -14.42 -21.57
C ASN A 495 -22.80 -13.65 -20.65
N LYS A 496 -22.27 -14.32 -19.62
CA LYS A 496 -21.28 -13.71 -18.73
C LYS A 496 -19.94 -13.49 -19.44
N ARG A 497 -19.47 -14.45 -20.25
CA ARG A 497 -18.14 -14.36 -20.88
C ARG A 497 -18.04 -13.26 -21.94
N TYR A 498 -19.03 -13.13 -22.83
CA TYR A 498 -18.97 -12.10 -23.87
C TYR A 498 -19.00 -10.69 -23.25
N ALA A 499 -19.81 -10.46 -22.21
CA ALA A 499 -19.89 -9.16 -21.53
C ALA A 499 -18.57 -8.80 -20.83
N ILE A 500 -17.89 -9.79 -20.24
CA ILE A 500 -16.55 -9.62 -19.65
C ILE A 500 -15.55 -9.21 -20.74
N GLU A 501 -15.49 -9.94 -21.85
CA GLU A 501 -14.57 -9.67 -22.96
C GLU A 501 -14.86 -8.30 -23.61
N ALA A 502 -16.14 -7.95 -23.79
CA ALA A 502 -16.59 -6.66 -24.30
C ALA A 502 -16.16 -5.50 -23.38
N GLY A 503 -16.30 -5.65 -22.07
CA GLY A 503 -15.89 -4.60 -21.13
C GLY A 503 -14.38 -4.46 -20.96
N ILE A 504 -13.63 -5.58 -20.99
CA ILE A 504 -12.15 -5.51 -21.08
C ILE A 504 -11.75 -4.71 -22.32
N LYS A 505 -12.37 -5.02 -23.48
CA LYS A 505 -12.12 -4.32 -24.74
C LYS A 505 -12.52 -2.84 -24.64
N ALA A 506 -13.65 -2.51 -24.03
CA ALA A 506 -14.13 -1.13 -23.87
C ALA A 506 -13.12 -0.27 -23.08
N VAL A 507 -12.68 -0.75 -21.91
CA VAL A 507 -11.70 -0.05 -21.07
C VAL A 507 -10.34 0.02 -21.78
N HIS A 508 -9.88 -1.08 -22.37
CA HIS A 508 -8.61 -1.11 -23.11
C HIS A 508 -8.61 -0.11 -24.27
N ASP A 509 -9.62 -0.13 -25.14
CA ASP A 509 -9.69 0.73 -26.31
C ASP A 509 -9.84 2.21 -25.92
N HIS A 510 -10.53 2.49 -24.81
CA HIS A 510 -10.56 3.83 -24.22
C HIS A 510 -9.17 4.31 -23.80
N LEU A 511 -8.41 3.49 -23.07
CA LEU A 511 -7.04 3.85 -22.64
C LEU A 511 -6.11 4.03 -23.85
N VAL A 512 -6.27 3.23 -24.90
CA VAL A 512 -5.55 3.41 -26.18
C VAL A 512 -5.89 4.76 -26.82
N ARG A 513 -7.17 5.16 -26.89
CA ARG A 513 -7.57 6.48 -27.43
C ARG A 513 -7.00 7.64 -26.61
N ARG A 514 -6.88 7.45 -25.29
CA ARG A 514 -6.26 8.42 -24.35
C ARG A 514 -4.73 8.42 -24.40
N ASN A 515 -4.10 7.52 -25.16
CA ASN A 515 -2.65 7.30 -25.18
C ASN A 515 -2.06 6.93 -23.81
N LEU A 516 -2.80 6.15 -23.01
CA LEU A 516 -2.37 5.67 -21.70
C LEU A 516 -1.93 4.20 -21.81
N PRO A 517 -0.65 3.87 -21.52
CA PRO A 517 -0.18 2.50 -21.58
C PRO A 517 -0.69 1.72 -20.36
N ALA A 518 -1.53 0.72 -20.61
CA ALA A 518 -2.04 -0.15 -19.56
C ALA A 518 -2.44 -1.53 -20.11
N LYS A 519 -2.48 -2.52 -19.22
CA LYS A 519 -3.13 -3.81 -19.45
C LYS A 519 -4.40 -3.87 -18.63
N VAL A 520 -5.45 -4.39 -19.25
CA VAL A 520 -6.78 -4.51 -18.64
C VAL A 520 -7.14 -5.98 -18.54
N ASP A 521 -7.50 -6.42 -17.35
CA ASP A 521 -7.91 -7.79 -17.06
C ASP A 521 -9.22 -7.80 -16.28
N SER A 522 -9.95 -8.91 -16.33
CA SER A 522 -11.13 -9.12 -15.48
C SER A 522 -10.73 -9.60 -14.09
N GLN A 523 -11.37 -9.02 -13.07
CA GLN A 523 -11.28 -9.46 -11.69
C GLN A 523 -12.38 -10.50 -11.41
N MET A 524 -11.99 -11.62 -10.79
CA MET A 524 -12.90 -12.71 -10.38
C MET A 524 -13.74 -13.33 -11.52
N GLY A 525 -13.35 -13.12 -12.78
CA GLY A 525 -14.15 -13.58 -13.92
C GLY A 525 -15.53 -12.90 -13.99
N MET A 526 -15.59 -11.63 -13.61
CA MET A 526 -16.79 -10.79 -13.63
C MET A 526 -16.53 -9.51 -14.44
N THR A 527 -17.58 -8.71 -14.67
CA THR A 527 -17.51 -7.37 -15.30
C THR A 527 -16.94 -6.32 -14.35
N LEU A 528 -15.83 -6.68 -13.72
CA LEU A 528 -15.00 -5.90 -12.80
C LEU A 528 -13.59 -5.95 -13.38
N TYR A 529 -12.88 -4.83 -13.41
CA TYR A 529 -11.65 -4.70 -14.20
C TYR A 529 -10.48 -4.21 -13.35
N THR A 530 -9.32 -4.83 -13.58
CA THR A 530 -8.04 -4.36 -13.06
C THR A 530 -7.29 -3.65 -14.18
N VAL A 531 -6.81 -2.44 -13.90
CA VAL A 531 -6.00 -1.64 -14.82
C VAL A 531 -4.57 -1.59 -14.30
N ASN A 532 -3.67 -2.29 -15.00
CA ASN A 532 -2.25 -2.34 -14.70
C ASN A 532 -1.49 -1.37 -15.61
N TRP A 533 -1.12 -0.21 -15.08
CA TRP A 533 -0.36 0.81 -15.81
C TRP A 533 1.04 0.32 -16.21
N ASP A 534 1.47 0.62 -17.44
CA ASP A 534 2.75 0.17 -18.03
C ASP A 534 3.61 1.37 -18.47
N PHE A 535 3.88 2.28 -17.53
CA PHE A 535 4.72 3.45 -17.78
C PHE A 535 6.21 3.09 -17.73
N ASN A 536 6.96 3.46 -18.78
CA ASN A 536 8.42 3.37 -18.82
C ASN A 536 9.11 4.62 -18.25
N GLN A 537 8.57 5.18 -17.16
CA GLN A 537 9.09 6.38 -16.51
C GLN A 537 9.35 6.10 -15.03
N PHE A 538 10.52 6.51 -14.54
CA PHE A 538 10.92 6.31 -13.14
C PHE A 538 11.29 7.65 -12.48
N PRO A 539 10.32 8.57 -12.29
CA PRO A 539 10.54 9.82 -11.57
C PRO A 539 11.11 9.56 -10.17
N SER A 540 11.89 10.51 -9.67
CA SER A 540 12.56 10.38 -8.37
C SER A 540 11.57 10.47 -7.22
N VAL A 541 11.73 9.61 -6.20
CA VAL A 541 10.91 9.61 -4.99
C VAL A 541 11.77 9.75 -3.75
N THR A 542 11.41 10.68 -2.86
CA THR A 542 11.97 10.73 -1.49
C THR A 542 10.96 10.21 -0.49
N ILE A 543 11.31 9.11 0.20
CA ILE A 543 10.50 8.50 1.26
C ILE A 543 10.89 9.12 2.61
N ILE A 544 9.97 9.77 3.28
CA ILE A 544 10.18 10.49 4.55
C ILE A 544 9.53 9.68 5.67
N ILE A 545 10.35 9.26 6.64
CA ILE A 545 9.93 8.38 7.74
C ILE A 545 10.30 9.01 9.08
N PRO A 546 9.35 9.65 9.80
CA PRO A 546 9.60 10.17 11.13
C PRO A 546 9.63 9.06 12.18
N TYR A 547 10.54 9.17 13.15
CA TYR A 547 10.60 8.27 14.30
C TYR A 547 11.17 8.95 15.56
N LYS A 548 10.85 8.37 16.72
CA LYS A 548 11.46 8.71 18.01
C LYS A 548 11.52 7.47 18.90
N ASP A 549 12.71 7.15 19.41
CA ASP A 549 13.05 6.03 20.31
C ASP A 549 12.75 4.60 19.81
N GLU A 550 11.71 4.40 19.01
CA GLU A 550 11.24 3.14 18.40
C GLU A 550 12.20 2.56 17.34
N ILE A 551 13.44 2.29 17.73
CA ILE A 551 14.52 1.89 16.80
C ILE A 551 14.24 0.53 16.17
N ALA A 552 13.75 -0.45 16.94
CA ALA A 552 13.46 -1.79 16.42
C ALA A 552 12.37 -1.74 15.33
N THR A 553 11.29 -0.99 15.58
CA THR A 553 10.18 -0.78 14.65
C THR A 553 10.66 -0.07 13.37
N THR A 554 11.42 1.01 13.54
CA THR A 554 12.00 1.79 12.44
C THR A 554 12.97 0.96 11.60
N ALA A 555 13.81 0.14 12.23
CA ALA A 555 14.73 -0.75 11.54
C ALA A 555 13.98 -1.81 10.72
N ARG A 556 12.90 -2.39 11.27
CA ARG A 556 12.05 -3.34 10.55
C ARG A 556 11.37 -2.71 9.33
N CYS A 557 10.86 -1.49 9.47
CA CYS A 557 10.27 -0.74 8.36
C CYS A 557 11.32 -0.50 7.25
N LEU A 558 12.51 0.00 7.61
CA LEU A 558 13.57 0.21 6.64
C LEU A 558 14.03 -1.10 5.98
N ASP A 559 14.20 -2.17 6.74
CA ASP A 559 14.58 -3.49 6.22
C ASP A 559 13.53 -4.00 5.22
N ALA A 560 12.24 -3.79 5.49
CA ALA A 560 11.15 -4.12 4.56
C ALA A 560 11.24 -3.30 3.26
N ILE A 561 11.46 -1.98 3.36
CA ILE A 561 11.64 -1.10 2.18
C ILE A 561 12.84 -1.56 1.35
N GLN A 562 13.99 -1.78 1.97
CA GLN A 562 15.22 -2.21 1.28
C GLN A 562 15.06 -3.59 0.64
N LYS A 563 14.34 -4.50 1.29
CA LYS A 563 14.11 -5.87 0.80
C LYS A 563 13.17 -5.90 -0.40
N TYR A 564 12.04 -5.19 -0.33
CA TYR A 564 10.96 -5.36 -1.31
C TYR A 564 10.97 -4.31 -2.42
N THR A 565 11.46 -3.09 -2.21
CA THR A 565 11.35 -2.03 -3.22
C THR A 565 12.19 -2.34 -4.46
N ARG A 566 11.54 -2.58 -5.61
CA ARG A 566 12.19 -2.75 -6.92
C ARG A 566 12.27 -1.46 -7.73
N TYR A 567 11.58 -0.40 -7.29
CA TYR A 567 11.60 0.89 -7.94
C TYR A 567 13.04 1.46 -7.95
N PRO A 568 13.59 1.91 -9.09
CA PRO A 568 15.01 2.20 -9.19
C PRO A 568 15.42 3.57 -8.64
N ASN A 569 14.50 4.55 -8.62
CA ASN A 569 14.84 5.95 -8.37
C ASN A 569 14.21 6.46 -7.07
N TYR A 570 14.68 5.94 -5.93
CA TYR A 570 14.22 6.39 -4.63
C TYR A 570 15.36 6.59 -3.62
N LYS A 571 15.12 7.47 -2.66
CA LYS A 571 15.92 7.59 -1.44
C LYS A 571 15.02 7.64 -0.20
N VAL A 572 15.59 7.38 0.97
CA VAL A 572 14.88 7.37 2.25
C VAL A 572 15.51 8.40 3.19
N ILE A 573 14.68 9.22 3.83
CA ILE A 573 15.06 10.15 4.89
C ILE A 573 14.38 9.69 6.17
N LEU A 574 15.18 9.22 7.12
CA LEU A 574 14.71 8.90 8.46
C LEU A 574 14.79 10.18 9.30
N VAL A 575 13.64 10.71 9.71
CA VAL A 575 13.54 11.94 10.49
C VAL A 575 13.54 11.59 11.98
N ASN A 576 14.72 11.63 12.59
CA ASN A 576 14.90 11.38 14.01
C ASN A 576 14.45 12.59 14.84
N ASN A 577 13.29 12.51 15.51
CA ASN A 577 12.81 13.55 16.42
C ASN A 577 13.45 13.41 17.81
N TRP A 578 14.75 13.65 17.85
CA TRP A 578 15.56 13.74 19.07
C TRP A 578 15.55 12.49 19.96
N SER A 579 15.75 11.31 19.36
CA SER A 579 16.06 10.09 20.12
C SER A 579 17.43 10.23 20.78
N ILE A 580 17.51 10.03 22.11
CA ILE A 580 18.73 10.22 22.92
C ILE A 580 19.29 8.91 23.48
N THR A 581 18.75 7.76 23.07
CA THR A 581 19.18 6.46 23.55
C THR A 581 20.50 6.01 22.91
N LYS A 582 21.28 5.20 23.62
CA LYS A 582 22.49 4.56 23.06
C LYS A 582 22.18 3.69 21.84
N GLU A 583 20.98 3.10 21.83
CA GLU A 583 20.46 2.33 20.71
C GLU A 583 20.27 3.21 19.47
N ALA A 584 19.69 4.40 19.62
CA ALA A 584 19.53 5.36 18.52
C ALA A 584 20.88 5.80 17.94
N GLU A 585 21.89 6.04 18.80
CA GLU A 585 23.24 6.36 18.32
C GLU A 585 23.88 5.19 17.54
N ALA A 586 23.69 3.96 18.00
CA ALA A 586 24.19 2.77 17.32
C ALA A 586 23.49 2.55 15.98
N PHE A 587 22.18 2.79 15.94
CA PHE A 587 21.37 2.75 14.73
C PHE A 587 21.83 3.78 13.71
N ALA A 588 22.03 5.05 14.12
CA ALA A 588 22.50 6.10 13.21
C ALA A 588 23.83 5.73 12.52
N ARG A 589 24.81 5.23 13.29
CA ARG A 589 26.10 4.75 12.74
C ARG A 589 25.97 3.57 11.76
N LYS A 590 24.91 2.75 11.89
CA LYS A 590 24.62 1.65 10.97
C LYS A 590 24.01 2.20 9.67
N ILE A 591 23.09 3.15 9.78
CA ILE A 591 22.38 3.75 8.64
C ILE A 591 23.30 4.56 7.74
N ASP A 592 24.30 5.27 8.29
CA ASP A 592 25.30 6.03 7.51
C ASP A 592 26.04 5.19 6.45
N LYS A 593 25.96 3.85 6.53
CA LYS A 593 26.58 2.91 5.59
C LYS A 593 25.63 2.44 4.48
N ILE A 594 24.34 2.74 4.55
CA ILE A 594 23.33 2.24 3.62
C ILE A 594 23.21 3.21 2.43
N PRO A 595 23.38 2.72 1.19
CA PRO A 595 23.55 3.57 0.02
C PRO A 595 22.21 4.04 -0.56
N ASN A 596 21.57 5.04 0.07
CA ASN A 596 20.37 5.78 -0.36
C ASN A 596 19.50 6.18 0.84
N VAL A 597 20.05 6.11 2.05
CA VAL A 597 19.33 6.38 3.30
C VAL A 597 20.08 7.47 4.05
N GLU A 598 19.36 8.49 4.45
CA GLU A 598 19.88 9.65 5.18
C GLU A 598 19.12 9.80 6.50
N ILE A 599 19.80 10.32 7.53
CA ILE A 599 19.15 10.66 8.81
C ILE A 599 19.14 12.18 8.97
N LEU A 600 17.94 12.73 9.11
CA LEU A 600 17.72 14.11 9.52
C LEU A 600 17.35 14.14 11.01
N THR A 601 18.21 14.72 11.85
CA THR A 601 17.93 14.85 13.30
C THR A 601 17.36 16.22 13.63
N ILE A 602 16.16 16.25 14.19
CA ILE A 602 15.46 17.48 14.61
C ILE A 602 15.33 17.50 16.12
N LYS A 603 15.94 18.51 16.76
CA LYS A 603 15.99 18.69 18.22
C LYS A 603 14.91 19.64 18.71
N GLU A 604 13.67 19.31 18.40
CA GLU A 604 12.49 20.13 18.73
C GLU A 604 11.37 19.25 19.32
N PRO A 605 10.40 19.83 20.07
CA PRO A 605 9.23 19.09 20.51
C PRO A 605 8.47 18.44 19.34
N PHE A 606 7.86 17.28 19.58
CA PHE A 606 7.18 16.53 18.54
C PHE A 606 6.04 17.35 17.90
N ASN A 607 6.12 17.51 16.59
CA ASN A 607 5.12 18.10 15.72
C ASN A 607 5.27 17.40 14.37
N TYR A 608 4.34 16.51 14.05
CA TYR A 608 4.38 15.67 12.86
C TYR A 608 4.45 16.51 11.58
N SER A 609 3.61 17.52 11.49
CA SER A 609 3.56 18.46 10.36
C SER A 609 4.90 19.16 10.16
N ARG A 610 5.48 19.68 11.25
CA ARG A 610 6.75 20.42 11.19
C ARG A 610 7.93 19.57 10.77
N ILE A 611 8.08 18.37 11.36
CA ILE A 611 9.22 17.51 11.06
C ILE A 611 9.17 17.00 9.61
N ASN A 612 7.98 16.73 9.07
CA ASN A 612 7.80 16.35 7.68
C ASN A 612 8.03 17.53 6.72
N ASN A 613 7.56 18.74 7.06
CA ASN A 613 7.85 19.95 6.29
C ASN A 613 9.36 20.22 6.22
N LEU A 614 10.07 20.10 7.35
CA LEU A 614 11.52 20.29 7.40
C LEU A 614 12.27 19.26 6.56
N ALA A 615 11.83 18.00 6.58
CA ALA A 615 12.41 16.95 5.76
C ALA A 615 12.13 17.12 4.27
N ALA A 616 10.99 17.71 3.90
CA ALA A 616 10.63 17.97 2.51
C ALA A 616 11.27 19.24 1.91
N LYS A 617 11.68 20.19 2.75
CA LYS A 617 12.04 21.56 2.33
C LYS A 617 13.17 21.64 1.30
N ASP A 618 14.23 20.86 1.50
CA ASP A 618 15.43 20.90 0.65
C ASP A 618 15.44 19.77 -0.41
N GLU A 619 14.32 19.07 -0.55
CA GLU A 619 14.20 17.92 -1.44
C GLU A 619 13.82 18.30 -2.86
N THR A 620 14.51 17.70 -3.82
CA THR A 620 14.32 17.99 -5.25
C THR A 620 13.65 16.85 -6.01
N SER A 621 13.22 15.80 -5.32
CA SER A 621 12.54 14.66 -5.95
C SER A 621 11.23 15.08 -6.63
N ASP A 622 10.85 14.35 -7.66
CA ASP A 622 9.59 14.58 -8.38
C ASP A 622 8.38 14.30 -7.47
N PHE A 623 8.51 13.28 -6.61
CA PHE A 623 7.53 12.90 -5.60
C PHE A 623 8.12 12.82 -4.20
N LEU A 624 7.27 13.09 -3.21
CA LEU A 624 7.53 12.85 -1.79
C LEU A 624 6.57 11.75 -1.33
N LEU A 625 7.06 10.79 -0.54
CA LEU A 625 6.23 9.78 0.10
C LEU A 625 6.36 9.93 1.61
N PHE A 626 5.29 10.35 2.28
CA PHE A 626 5.22 10.33 3.74
C PHE A 626 4.80 8.93 4.20
N LEU A 627 5.59 8.32 5.08
CA LEU A 627 5.39 6.95 5.54
C LEU A 627 5.66 6.86 7.04
N ASN A 628 4.76 6.25 7.81
CA ASN A 628 5.02 6.03 9.23
C ASN A 628 6.04 4.89 9.43
N ASN A 629 6.79 4.93 10.54
CA ASN A 629 7.83 3.96 10.84
C ASN A 629 7.30 2.56 11.25
N ASP A 630 5.99 2.41 11.42
CA ASP A 630 5.25 1.20 11.77
C ASP A 630 4.39 0.64 10.61
N VAL A 631 4.68 1.07 9.37
CA VAL A 631 4.13 0.50 8.14
C VAL A 631 5.13 -0.48 7.52
N PHE A 632 4.68 -1.72 7.29
CA PHE A 632 5.51 -2.80 6.77
C PHE A 632 5.03 -3.20 5.37
N VAL A 633 5.84 -2.86 4.37
CA VAL A 633 5.60 -3.22 2.96
C VAL A 633 6.03 -4.65 2.67
N GLU A 634 5.26 -5.34 1.82
CA GLU A 634 5.55 -6.74 1.44
C GLU A 634 5.56 -6.97 -0.08
N GLN A 635 4.95 -6.07 -0.86
CA GLN A 635 4.84 -6.20 -2.31
C GLN A 635 6.07 -5.60 -3.01
N GLU A 636 6.64 -6.27 -4.00
CA GLU A 636 7.89 -5.81 -4.62
C GLU A 636 7.75 -4.51 -5.44
N ASN A 637 6.61 -4.34 -6.12
CA ASN A 637 6.33 -3.20 -7.00
C ASN A 637 5.48 -2.10 -6.32
N TRP A 638 5.38 -2.11 -4.99
CA TRP A 638 4.47 -1.23 -4.24
C TRP A 638 4.64 0.26 -4.58
N LEU A 639 5.89 0.74 -4.67
CA LEU A 639 6.17 2.14 -4.98
C LEU A 639 5.86 2.47 -6.45
N GLY A 640 6.09 1.51 -7.35
CA GLY A 640 5.74 1.63 -8.76
C GLY A 640 4.23 1.75 -8.97
N ILE A 641 3.42 1.03 -8.19
CA ILE A 641 1.95 1.14 -8.20
C ILE A 641 1.52 2.58 -7.87
N LEU A 642 2.00 3.13 -6.75
CA LEU A 642 1.66 4.50 -6.34
C LEU A 642 2.08 5.55 -7.37
N VAL A 643 3.31 5.45 -7.88
CA VAL A 643 3.82 6.39 -8.89
C VAL A 643 3.03 6.29 -10.19
N ASN A 644 2.73 5.07 -10.66
CA ASN A 644 2.01 4.88 -11.91
C ASN A 644 0.57 5.39 -11.84
N GLU A 645 -0.11 5.23 -10.70
CA GLU A 645 -1.42 5.87 -10.47
C GLU A 645 -1.33 7.39 -10.59
N ALA A 646 -0.28 8.00 -10.02
CA ALA A 646 -0.08 9.43 -10.17
C ALA A 646 0.24 9.83 -11.63
N LEU A 647 1.01 9.02 -12.36
CA LEU A 647 1.37 9.28 -13.77
C LEU A 647 0.19 9.13 -14.74
N ALA A 648 -0.83 8.34 -14.38
CA ALA A 648 -2.00 8.10 -15.22
C ALA A 648 -2.82 9.36 -15.52
N ASP A 649 -2.84 10.32 -14.60
CA ASP A 649 -3.50 11.62 -14.78
C ASP A 649 -2.63 12.72 -14.16
N PRO A 650 -2.22 13.76 -14.92
CA PRO A 650 -1.40 14.85 -14.37
C PRO A 650 -2.09 15.64 -13.26
N LEU A 651 -3.42 15.57 -13.14
CA LEU A 651 -4.17 16.17 -12.04
C LEU A 651 -4.13 15.33 -10.76
N VAL A 652 -3.74 14.06 -10.80
CA VAL A 652 -3.56 13.24 -9.60
C VAL A 652 -2.28 13.68 -8.89
N ALA A 653 -2.46 14.42 -7.79
CA ALA A 653 -1.37 14.94 -6.99
C ALA A 653 -1.03 14.04 -5.82
N ILE A 654 -2.02 13.37 -5.22
CA ILE A 654 -1.85 12.50 -4.06
C ILE A 654 -2.34 11.09 -4.38
N VAL A 655 -1.56 10.07 -3.97
CA VAL A 655 -1.95 8.66 -4.02
C VAL A 655 -1.71 7.99 -2.66
N GLY A 656 -2.70 7.28 -2.12
CA GLY A 656 -2.59 6.47 -0.91
C GLY A 656 -2.87 4.99 -1.14
N GLY A 657 -2.30 4.13 -0.29
CA GLY A 657 -2.50 2.68 -0.33
C GLY A 657 -3.60 2.17 0.60
N LYS A 658 -3.87 0.87 0.54
CA LYS A 658 -4.68 0.14 1.53
C LYS A 658 -3.82 -0.27 2.71
N PHE A 659 -4.31 -0.04 3.93
CA PHE A 659 -3.67 -0.55 5.14
C PHE A 659 -4.57 -1.49 5.90
N VAL A 660 -3.97 -2.55 6.43
CA VAL A 660 -4.62 -3.56 7.26
C VAL A 660 -3.98 -3.62 8.64
N TYR A 661 -4.79 -3.94 9.63
CA TYR A 661 -4.34 -4.34 10.95
C TYR A 661 -3.65 -5.72 10.90
N PRO A 662 -2.84 -6.09 11.91
CA PRO A 662 -2.22 -7.42 11.98
C PRO A 662 -3.19 -8.60 11.91
N ASN A 663 -4.45 -8.39 12.32
CA ASN A 663 -5.53 -9.37 12.20
C ASN A 663 -6.13 -9.50 10.78
N GLN A 664 -5.52 -8.85 9.78
CA GLN A 664 -5.95 -8.84 8.38
C GLN A 664 -7.33 -8.22 8.14
N THR A 665 -7.75 -7.29 9.00
CA THR A 665 -8.91 -6.43 8.73
C THR A 665 -8.47 -5.05 8.23
N VAL A 666 -9.29 -4.42 7.40
CA VAL A 666 -9.02 -3.12 6.81
C VAL A 666 -8.98 -2.04 7.90
N GLN A 667 -7.92 -1.25 7.88
CA GLN A 667 -7.75 -0.04 8.70
C GLN A 667 -7.90 1.23 7.86
N HIS A 668 -7.41 1.21 6.62
CA HIS A 668 -7.48 2.34 5.71
C HIS A 668 -7.85 1.89 4.31
N ALA A 669 -8.99 2.36 3.82
CA ALA A 669 -9.42 2.24 2.42
C ALA A 669 -9.82 3.61 1.86
N GLY A 670 -9.00 4.63 2.15
CA GLY A 670 -9.32 6.04 1.94
C GLY A 670 -10.07 6.66 3.12
N VAL A 671 -10.25 7.98 3.09
CA VAL A 671 -10.91 8.77 4.14
C VAL A 671 -12.04 9.62 3.54
N LEU A 672 -13.18 9.59 4.22
CA LEU A 672 -14.39 10.34 3.91
C LEU A 672 -14.58 11.44 4.96
N LEU A 673 -15.10 12.59 4.55
CA LEU A 673 -15.25 13.78 5.37
C LEU A 673 -16.55 13.76 6.18
N GLY A 674 -16.60 14.57 7.24
CA GLY A 674 -17.75 14.76 8.12
C GLY A 674 -18.02 13.61 9.09
N ILE A 675 -17.46 12.42 8.84
CA ILE A 675 -17.58 11.27 9.72
C ILE A 675 -16.93 11.58 11.07
N GLY A 676 -17.69 11.51 12.16
CA GLY A 676 -17.17 11.83 13.50
C GLY A 676 -16.64 13.28 13.60
N ASP A 677 -17.43 14.23 13.11
CA ASP A 677 -17.20 15.69 13.05
C ASP A 677 -16.21 16.17 11.97
N VAL A 678 -15.13 15.43 11.71
CA VAL A 678 -14.10 15.84 10.75
C VAL A 678 -13.94 14.86 9.61
N ALA A 679 -13.50 13.64 9.88
CA ALA A 679 -13.23 12.64 8.86
C ALA A 679 -13.10 11.24 9.46
N GLY A 680 -13.38 10.22 8.66
CA GLY A 680 -13.34 8.81 9.06
C GLY A 680 -12.83 7.91 7.94
N HIS A 681 -12.11 6.87 8.31
CA HIS A 681 -11.60 5.87 7.38
C HIS A 681 -12.76 5.04 6.81
N ALA A 682 -12.76 4.86 5.48
CA ALA A 682 -13.74 4.02 4.81
C ALA A 682 -13.48 2.53 5.08
N HIS A 683 -14.55 1.74 5.19
CA HIS A 683 -14.50 0.27 5.26
C HIS A 683 -13.68 -0.32 6.42
N VAL A 684 -13.51 0.41 7.53
CA VAL A 684 -12.78 -0.11 8.69
C VAL A 684 -13.42 -1.39 9.23
N GLY A 685 -12.58 -2.39 9.52
CA GLY A 685 -12.98 -3.63 10.17
C GLY A 685 -13.47 -4.74 9.25
N ILE A 686 -13.70 -4.47 7.95
CA ILE A 686 -13.99 -5.55 7.01
C ILE A 686 -12.73 -6.41 6.78
N PRO A 687 -12.85 -7.70 6.44
CA PRO A 687 -11.71 -8.52 6.04
C PRO A 687 -10.93 -7.93 4.86
N ARG A 688 -9.62 -8.18 4.82
CA ARG A 688 -8.68 -7.66 3.81
C ARG A 688 -9.18 -7.81 2.36
N ASP A 689 -9.78 -8.95 2.03
CA ASP A 689 -10.16 -9.28 0.65
C ASP A 689 -11.66 -9.10 0.38
N GLU A 690 -12.39 -8.40 1.26
CA GLU A 690 -13.79 -8.04 1.01
C GLU A 690 -13.94 -6.71 0.28
N GLY A 691 -14.96 -6.63 -0.58
CA GLY A 691 -15.22 -5.48 -1.44
C GLY A 691 -15.91 -4.30 -0.75
N GLY A 692 -16.40 -4.47 0.47
CA GLY A 692 -17.12 -3.42 1.18
C GLY A 692 -18.40 -2.99 0.45
N TYR A 693 -18.84 -1.76 0.73
CA TYR A 693 -20.06 -1.22 0.15
C TYR A 693 -19.91 -1.06 -1.37
N ALA A 694 -20.86 -1.64 -2.12
CA ALA A 694 -20.87 -1.64 -3.58
C ALA A 694 -19.57 -2.14 -4.25
N GLY A 695 -18.76 -2.96 -3.55
CA GLY A 695 -17.48 -3.44 -4.06
C GLY A 695 -16.37 -2.37 -4.12
N ARG A 696 -16.58 -1.18 -3.56
CA ARG A 696 -15.64 -0.04 -3.65
C ARG A 696 -14.25 -0.34 -3.11
N ALA A 697 -14.09 -1.28 -2.17
CA ALA A 697 -12.78 -1.64 -1.62
C ALA A 697 -11.93 -2.51 -2.57
N TYR A 698 -12.46 -2.91 -3.73
CA TYR A 698 -11.73 -3.62 -4.78
C TYR A 698 -11.07 -2.71 -5.81
N PHE A 699 -11.51 -1.46 -5.95
CA PHE A 699 -11.11 -0.61 -7.08
C PHE A 699 -10.34 0.63 -6.62
N PRO A 700 -9.28 1.01 -7.34
CA PRO A 700 -8.71 2.34 -7.21
C PRO A 700 -9.77 3.40 -7.55
N GLN A 701 -9.79 4.48 -6.80
CA GLN A 701 -10.81 5.52 -6.95
C GLN A 701 -10.31 6.88 -6.47
N GLU A 702 -10.88 7.95 -7.04
CA GLU A 702 -10.76 9.27 -6.44
C GLU A 702 -11.47 9.27 -5.07
N ILE A 703 -10.86 9.89 -4.07
CA ILE A 703 -11.42 9.97 -2.70
C ILE A 703 -11.07 11.31 -2.06
N SER A 704 -11.71 11.64 -0.94
CA SER A 704 -11.56 12.96 -0.33
C SER A 704 -10.20 13.18 0.31
N ALA A 705 -9.68 12.16 0.99
CA ALA A 705 -8.37 12.18 1.61
C ALA A 705 -7.79 10.77 1.75
N VAL A 706 -6.49 10.70 1.96
CA VAL A 706 -5.75 9.49 2.34
C VAL A 706 -4.88 9.79 3.55
N THR A 707 -4.48 8.78 4.32
CA THR A 707 -3.63 9.03 5.50
C THR A 707 -2.17 9.26 5.11
N ALA A 708 -1.48 10.13 5.84
CA ALA A 708 -0.03 10.33 5.69
C ALA A 708 0.82 9.15 6.19
N ALA A 709 0.20 8.07 6.70
CA ALA A 709 0.91 6.83 7.03
C ALA A 709 1.53 6.14 5.80
N GLY A 710 1.07 6.48 4.58
CA GLY A 710 1.69 6.07 3.32
C GLY A 710 1.09 6.84 2.15
N MET A 711 1.41 8.13 2.08
CA MET A 711 0.88 9.11 1.12
C MET A 711 1.97 9.56 0.15
N LEU A 712 1.84 9.19 -1.12
CA LEU A 712 2.65 9.76 -2.20
C LEU A 712 2.05 11.10 -2.62
N ILE A 713 2.86 12.14 -2.76
CA ILE A 713 2.45 13.44 -3.27
C ILE A 713 3.44 13.98 -4.30
N ARG A 714 2.94 14.61 -5.36
CA ARG A 714 3.74 15.40 -6.30
C ARG A 714 4.38 16.57 -5.56
N ARG A 715 5.71 16.71 -5.64
CA ARG A 715 6.41 17.82 -4.97
C ARG A 715 5.86 19.21 -5.34
N PRO A 716 5.58 19.52 -6.63
CA PRO A 716 5.01 20.82 -6.98
C PRO A 716 3.65 21.09 -6.33
N ALA A 717 2.82 20.07 -6.10
CA ALA A 717 1.53 20.23 -5.44
C ALA A 717 1.71 20.47 -3.93
N PHE A 718 2.65 19.77 -3.29
CA PHE A 718 3.00 20.00 -1.88
C PHE A 718 3.51 21.43 -1.63
N GLU A 719 4.40 21.92 -2.51
CA GLU A 719 4.93 23.29 -2.46
C GLU A 719 3.83 24.33 -2.69
N LEU A 720 2.96 24.11 -3.68
CA LEU A 720 1.88 25.02 -4.04
C LEU A 720 0.94 25.31 -2.87
N VAL A 721 0.62 24.29 -2.07
CA VAL A 721 -0.32 24.40 -0.94
C VAL A 721 0.37 24.72 0.40
N GLY A 722 1.68 24.90 0.39
CA GLY A 722 2.47 25.24 1.60
C GLY A 722 2.71 24.09 2.57
N GLY A 723 2.62 22.83 2.11
CA GLY A 723 2.88 21.64 2.93
C GLY A 723 1.87 21.41 4.06
N PHE A 724 2.29 20.74 5.13
CA PHE A 724 1.45 20.50 6.31
C PHE A 724 1.27 21.77 7.17
N ASP A 725 0.12 21.94 7.83
CA ASP A 725 -0.11 23.05 8.77
C ASP A 725 0.58 22.76 10.13
N GLU A 726 1.78 23.32 10.32
CA GLU A 726 2.57 23.11 11.54
C GLU A 726 2.13 23.93 12.76
N GLU A 727 1.26 24.91 12.57
CA GLU A 727 0.80 25.80 13.64
C GLU A 727 -0.45 25.22 14.31
N ASN A 728 -1.45 24.86 13.51
CA ASN A 728 -2.79 24.49 13.97
C ASN A 728 -3.01 22.98 14.04
N LEU A 729 -2.33 22.20 13.19
CA LEU A 729 -2.54 20.75 13.05
C LEU A 729 -1.23 19.99 13.28
N LYS A 730 -0.80 19.88 14.54
CA LYS A 730 0.52 19.34 14.88
C LYS A 730 0.56 17.82 14.81
N VAL A 731 -0.56 17.14 15.07
CA VAL A 731 -0.61 15.67 15.16
C VAL A 731 -1.84 15.07 14.47
N ALA A 732 -3.05 15.57 14.73
CA ALA A 732 -4.27 15.06 14.09
C ALA A 732 -4.66 15.90 12.87
N PHE A 733 -5.36 15.26 11.92
CA PHE A 733 -5.98 15.85 10.72
C PHE A 733 -5.07 16.62 9.76
N ASN A 734 -3.75 16.60 9.97
CA ASN A 734 -2.79 17.28 9.09
C ASN A 734 -2.78 16.70 7.67
N ASP A 735 -3.00 15.40 7.55
CA ASP A 735 -3.15 14.67 6.28
C ASP A 735 -4.46 15.04 5.58
N ILE A 736 -5.55 15.15 6.35
CA ILE A 736 -6.85 15.61 5.84
C ILE A 736 -6.76 17.04 5.31
N ASP A 737 -6.21 17.97 6.09
CA ASP A 737 -6.00 19.36 5.66
C ASP A 737 -5.13 19.44 4.40
N LEU A 738 -4.05 18.67 4.32
CA LEU A 738 -3.20 18.63 3.13
C LEU A 738 -3.98 18.15 1.89
N CYS A 739 -4.74 17.06 2.00
CA CYS A 739 -5.59 16.57 0.92
C CYS A 739 -6.63 17.62 0.50
N LEU A 740 -7.28 18.28 1.46
CA LEU A 740 -8.28 19.31 1.17
C LEU A 740 -7.67 20.54 0.49
N LYS A 741 -6.50 21.02 0.90
CA LYS A 741 -5.80 22.12 0.21
C LYS A 741 -5.43 21.75 -1.23
N VAL A 742 -4.96 20.52 -1.45
CA VAL A 742 -4.60 20.02 -2.78
C VAL A 742 -5.85 19.95 -3.68
N ARG A 743 -6.98 19.52 -3.13
CA ARG A 743 -8.26 19.50 -3.86
C ARG A 743 -8.79 20.90 -4.16
N ASP A 744 -8.72 21.83 -3.20
CA ASP A 744 -9.11 23.23 -3.38
C ASP A 744 -8.24 23.94 -4.45
N ALA A 745 -6.99 23.50 -4.61
CA ALA A 745 -6.11 23.90 -5.70
C ALA A 745 -6.41 23.25 -7.08
N GLY A 746 -7.44 22.39 -7.16
CA GLY A 746 -7.90 21.74 -8.39
C GLY A 746 -7.23 20.40 -8.74
N TYR A 747 -6.47 19.82 -7.82
CA TYR A 747 -5.86 18.50 -8.00
C TYR A 747 -6.70 17.38 -7.38
N LYS A 748 -6.39 16.15 -7.77
CA LYS A 748 -7.09 14.93 -7.35
C LYS A 748 -6.28 14.15 -6.32
N VAL A 749 -7.02 13.43 -5.48
CA VAL A 749 -6.51 12.47 -4.50
C VAL A 749 -7.07 11.10 -4.88
N VAL A 750 -6.18 10.13 -5.08
CA VAL A 750 -6.55 8.75 -5.43
C VAL A 750 -6.16 7.81 -4.29
N TRP A 751 -7.04 6.86 -3.99
CA TRP A 751 -6.71 5.72 -3.17
C TRP A 751 -6.67 4.46 -4.05
N THR A 752 -5.70 3.58 -3.83
CA THR A 752 -5.58 2.30 -4.55
C THR A 752 -5.48 1.11 -3.58
N PRO A 753 -6.29 0.05 -3.78
CA PRO A 753 -6.12 -1.22 -3.08
C PRO A 753 -4.95 -2.07 -3.58
N ASP A 754 -4.37 -1.72 -4.75
CA ASP A 754 -3.32 -2.51 -5.38
C ASP A 754 -2.01 -2.45 -4.59
N PHE A 755 -1.78 -1.33 -3.88
CA PHE A 755 -0.78 -1.26 -2.81
C PHE A 755 -1.45 -1.58 -1.47
N CYS A 756 -1.03 -2.69 -0.84
CA CYS A 756 -1.51 -3.09 0.47
C CYS A 756 -0.33 -3.36 1.42
N ALA A 757 -0.38 -2.78 2.62
CA ALA A 757 0.63 -2.96 3.67
C ALA A 757 0.00 -3.14 5.05
N GLU A 758 0.74 -3.77 5.96
CA GLU A 758 0.34 -3.91 7.36
C GLU A 758 0.80 -2.66 8.13
N HIS A 759 -0.08 -2.07 8.92
CA HIS A 759 0.21 -0.88 9.73
C HIS A 759 -0.13 -1.13 11.20
N HIS A 760 0.88 -1.14 12.06
CA HIS A 760 0.77 -1.45 13.49
C HIS A 760 0.49 -0.18 14.29
N GLU A 761 -0.63 0.46 13.98
CA GLU A 761 -1.07 1.71 14.59
C GLU A 761 -0.99 1.67 16.13
N SER A 762 -0.56 2.79 16.73
CA SER A 762 -0.34 2.98 18.17
C SER A 762 0.93 2.38 18.78
N LEU A 763 1.77 1.65 18.03
CA LEU A 763 3.13 1.29 18.50
C LEU A 763 4.02 2.54 18.68
N SER A 764 3.91 3.51 17.79
CA SER A 764 4.76 4.73 17.78
C SER A 764 4.15 5.93 18.52
N ARG A 765 2.82 6.02 18.59
CA ARG A 765 2.09 7.24 19.01
C ARG A 765 1.45 7.16 20.41
N GLY A 766 1.10 5.96 20.90
CA GLY A 766 0.27 5.80 22.10
C GLY A 766 -1.16 6.37 21.95
N SER A 767 -2.04 6.14 22.93
CA SER A 767 -3.45 6.58 22.88
C SER A 767 -3.63 8.09 23.12
N ASP A 768 -4.61 8.68 22.42
CA ASP A 768 -5.02 10.09 22.58
C ASP A 768 -5.85 10.36 23.87
N ASP A 769 -6.15 9.34 24.67
CA ASP A 769 -7.01 9.40 25.87
C ASP A 769 -6.34 10.02 27.12
N ARG A 770 -5.24 10.78 26.92
CA ARG A 770 -4.57 11.51 28.02
C ARG A 770 -5.05 12.96 28.04
N PRO A 771 -5.26 13.60 29.22
CA PRO A 771 -5.81 14.95 29.30
C PRO A 771 -5.06 16.04 28.51
N SER A 772 -3.74 15.93 28.36
CA SER A 772 -2.94 16.85 27.54
C SER A 772 -3.13 16.63 26.04
N THR A 773 -3.44 15.40 25.64
CA THR A 773 -3.61 14.94 24.27
C THR A 773 -5.05 15.19 23.78
N GLU A 774 -6.04 14.98 24.65
CA GLU A 774 -7.44 15.33 24.42
C GLU A 774 -7.63 16.83 24.13
N ARG A 775 -6.98 17.72 24.90
CA ARG A 775 -7.06 19.18 24.67
C ARG A 775 -6.52 19.58 23.30
N ARG A 776 -5.37 19.00 22.90
CA ARG A 776 -4.80 19.23 21.57
C ARG A 776 -5.76 18.73 20.49
N PHE A 777 -6.21 17.49 20.61
CA PHE A 777 -7.14 16.87 19.66
C PHE A 777 -8.42 17.71 19.50
N PHE A 778 -9.01 18.18 20.60
CA PHE A 778 -10.17 19.08 20.57
C PHE A 778 -9.88 20.38 19.81
N HIS A 779 -8.74 21.05 20.05
CA HIS A 779 -8.37 22.25 19.30
C HIS A 779 -8.17 21.98 17.80
N GLU A 780 -7.49 20.89 17.45
CA GLU A 780 -7.27 20.47 16.06
C GLU A 780 -8.61 20.16 15.36
N THR A 781 -9.55 19.51 16.06
CA THR A 781 -10.92 19.29 15.59
C THR A 781 -11.67 20.60 15.33
N GLN A 782 -11.66 21.52 16.30
CA GLN A 782 -12.36 22.82 16.14
C GLN A 782 -11.79 23.62 14.97
N PHE A 783 -10.46 23.64 14.81
CA PHE A 783 -9.83 24.30 13.67
C PHE A 783 -10.29 23.72 12.32
N MET A 784 -10.38 22.39 12.20
CA MET A 784 -10.88 21.74 10.98
C MET A 784 -12.34 22.12 10.69
N ILE A 785 -13.19 22.16 11.72
CA ILE A 785 -14.59 22.57 11.58
C ILE A 785 -14.71 24.04 11.17
N GLU A 786 -13.93 24.93 11.78
CA GLU A 786 -13.93 26.36 11.47
C GLU A 786 -13.42 26.63 10.04
N LYS A 787 -12.35 25.95 9.63
CA LYS A 787 -11.72 26.14 8.31
C LYS A 787 -12.49 25.47 7.17
N TRP A 788 -12.92 24.23 7.37
CA TRP A 788 -13.45 23.36 6.29
C TRP A 788 -14.93 23.00 6.45
N GLY A 789 -15.64 23.52 7.45
CA GLY A 789 -16.96 23.01 7.87
C GLY A 789 -18.01 22.83 6.78
N ASN A 790 -18.03 23.63 5.71
CA ASN A 790 -18.92 23.39 4.56
C ASN A 790 -18.49 22.15 3.77
N THR A 791 -17.22 22.07 3.39
CA THR A 791 -16.64 20.92 2.68
C THR A 791 -16.80 19.62 3.45
N LEU A 792 -16.68 19.66 4.79
CA LEU A 792 -16.85 18.49 5.64
C LEU A 792 -18.28 17.91 5.60
N ARG A 793 -19.29 18.73 5.26
CA ARG A 793 -20.70 18.29 5.18
C ARG A 793 -21.09 17.75 3.80
N THR A 794 -20.27 17.98 2.78
CA THR A 794 -20.61 17.67 1.38
C THR A 794 -19.46 16.93 0.71
N ASP A 795 -19.12 15.75 1.23
CA ASP A 795 -18.10 14.89 0.61
C ASP A 795 -18.65 14.32 -0.72
N PRO A 796 -18.02 14.60 -1.88
CA PRO A 796 -18.50 14.10 -3.17
C PRO A 796 -18.41 12.57 -3.33
N PHE A 797 -17.63 11.90 -2.48
CA PHE A 797 -17.42 10.45 -2.50
C PHE A 797 -18.24 9.72 -1.41
N TYR A 798 -19.06 10.44 -0.65
CA TYR A 798 -19.98 9.90 0.35
C TYR A 798 -21.41 10.37 0.11
N ASN A 799 -22.30 9.43 -0.19
CA ASN A 799 -23.66 9.78 -0.55
C ASN A 799 -24.42 10.41 0.64
N PRO A 800 -25.11 11.55 0.44
CA PRO A 800 -25.76 12.28 1.53
C PRO A 800 -26.99 11.56 2.14
N HIS A 801 -27.42 10.43 1.59
CA HIS A 801 -28.41 9.56 2.24
C HIS A 801 -27.82 8.75 3.40
N PHE A 802 -26.50 8.68 3.54
CA PHE A 802 -25.85 8.09 4.71
C PHE A 802 -25.63 9.10 5.84
N THR A 803 -25.67 8.62 7.08
CA THR A 803 -25.36 9.44 8.25
C THR A 803 -23.85 9.71 8.42
N LEU A 804 -23.52 10.82 9.08
CA LEU A 804 -22.14 11.23 9.41
C LEU A 804 -21.72 10.89 10.85
N ASP A 805 -22.67 10.63 11.74
CA ASP A 805 -22.43 10.39 13.18
C ASP A 805 -22.20 8.90 13.54
N ARG A 806 -22.30 8.01 12.56
CA ARG A 806 -22.33 6.54 12.77
C ARG A 806 -21.44 5.76 11.81
N GLN A 807 -21.76 4.48 11.61
CA GLN A 807 -20.95 3.56 10.84
C GLN A 807 -21.02 3.91 9.35
N VAL A 808 -19.84 4.08 8.73
CA VAL A 808 -19.69 4.41 7.30
C VAL A 808 -20.40 3.36 6.45
N PHE A 809 -21.22 3.83 5.48
CA PHE A 809 -21.98 2.98 4.54
C PHE A 809 -22.96 1.99 5.19
N PHE A 810 -23.57 2.36 6.32
CA PHE A 810 -24.50 1.46 7.02
C PHE A 810 -25.81 2.14 7.43
N ASP A 811 -25.70 3.23 8.19
CA ASP A 811 -26.84 3.96 8.73
C ASP A 811 -27.33 5.01 7.71
N LEU A 812 -28.64 5.02 7.45
CA LEU A 812 -29.31 5.97 6.57
C LEU A 812 -29.89 7.15 7.35
N THR A 813 -29.89 8.31 6.73
CA THR A 813 -30.56 9.51 7.23
C THR A 813 -32.06 9.30 7.35
N ILE A 814 -32.71 9.99 8.29
CA ILE A 814 -34.18 9.95 8.41
C ILE A 814 -34.76 10.75 7.23
N PRO A 815 -35.66 10.18 6.41
CA PRO A 815 -36.33 10.92 5.34
C PRO A 815 -37.00 12.18 5.88
N GLY A 816 -36.54 13.33 5.41
CA GLY A 816 -36.99 14.64 5.86
C GLY A 816 -36.62 15.71 4.85
N VAL A 817 -37.29 16.86 4.92
CA VAL A 817 -36.96 18.00 4.08
C VAL A 817 -35.73 18.69 4.70
N ASP A 818 -34.56 18.42 4.15
CA ASP A 818 -33.35 19.20 4.42
C ASP A 818 -33.30 20.40 3.46
N GLU A 819 -33.57 21.60 3.98
CA GLU A 819 -33.55 22.83 3.18
C GLU A 819 -32.13 23.22 2.73
N THR A 820 -31.09 22.72 3.40
CA THR A 820 -29.69 23.04 3.07
C THR A 820 -29.14 22.17 1.95
N ARG A 821 -29.63 20.93 1.84
CA ARG A 821 -29.27 19.99 0.77
C ARG A 821 -29.83 20.44 -0.60
N TYR A 822 -30.90 21.25 -0.60
CA TYR A 822 -31.57 21.62 -1.84
C TYR A 822 -32.07 23.08 -1.88
N PRO A 823 -31.16 24.03 -2.16
CA PRO A 823 -31.53 25.43 -2.27
C PRO A 823 -32.45 25.70 -3.48
N PRO A 824 -33.25 26.78 -3.43
CA PRO A 824 -33.97 27.28 -4.59
C PRO A 824 -33.02 27.46 -5.78
N LEU A 825 -33.51 27.35 -7.03
CA LEU A 825 -32.76 27.74 -8.24
C LEU A 825 -32.52 29.26 -8.19
N ALA A 826 -31.53 29.71 -7.43
CA ALA A 826 -31.19 31.12 -7.34
C ALA A 826 -30.57 31.59 -8.67
N SER A 827 -31.09 32.70 -9.22
CA SER A 827 -30.68 33.29 -10.51
C SER A 827 -29.26 33.83 -10.56
N THR A 828 -28.48 33.73 -9.50
CA THR A 828 -27.07 34.09 -9.48
C THR A 828 -26.41 33.47 -8.27
N ARG A 829 -25.44 32.59 -8.48
CA ARG A 829 -24.32 32.49 -7.55
C ARG A 829 -23.02 32.17 -8.24
N THR A 830 -22.02 32.82 -7.68
CA THR A 830 -20.65 32.97 -8.12
C THR A 830 -20.09 31.68 -8.69
N LYS A 831 -19.59 31.72 -9.93
CA LYS A 831 -18.65 30.70 -10.41
C LYS A 831 -17.66 30.46 -9.28
N MET A 832 -17.59 29.24 -8.75
CA MET A 832 -16.37 28.79 -8.09
C MET A 832 -15.31 28.86 -9.18
N ARG A 833 -14.64 30.01 -9.25
CA ARG A 833 -13.38 30.08 -9.96
C ARG A 833 -12.47 29.13 -9.21
N PRO A 834 -11.73 28.24 -9.89
CA PRO A 834 -10.60 27.62 -9.22
C PRO A 834 -9.80 28.78 -8.63
N LEU A 835 -9.42 28.66 -7.35
CA LEU A 835 -8.78 29.76 -6.63
C LEU A 835 -7.53 30.26 -7.36
N TRP A 836 -6.99 29.46 -8.29
CA TRP A 836 -6.04 29.85 -9.35
C TRP A 836 -6.35 29.23 -10.72
N PRO A 837 -5.88 29.83 -11.83
CA PRO A 837 -5.95 29.18 -13.14
C PRO A 837 -5.16 27.86 -13.12
N ILE A 838 -5.81 26.80 -13.60
CA ILE A 838 -5.19 25.49 -13.85
C ILE A 838 -3.98 25.72 -14.78
N PRO A 839 -2.77 25.25 -14.43
CA PRO A 839 -1.63 25.35 -15.33
C PRO A 839 -1.93 24.60 -16.62
N THR A 840 -2.03 25.31 -17.74
CA THR A 840 -1.93 24.67 -19.05
C THR A 840 -0.50 24.13 -19.17
N PHE A 841 -0.30 22.85 -18.87
CA PHE A 841 0.93 22.16 -19.26
C PHE A 841 0.90 22.00 -20.78
N THR A 842 1.27 23.07 -21.49
CA THR A 842 1.60 22.97 -22.90
C THR A 842 2.83 22.10 -23.03
N THR A 843 2.66 20.89 -23.56
CA THR A 843 3.77 20.04 -24.00
C THR A 843 4.69 20.88 -24.89
N PRO A 844 6.01 20.94 -24.65
CA PRO A 844 6.94 21.65 -25.52
C PRO A 844 7.17 20.83 -26.79
N ALA A 845 6.16 20.73 -27.64
CA ALA A 845 6.21 20.03 -28.92
C ALA A 845 5.41 20.79 -29.98
N LYS A 846 5.67 22.09 -30.14
CA LYS A 846 5.26 22.86 -31.33
C LYS A 846 6.04 24.18 -31.51
N LYS A 847 7.33 24.17 -31.17
CA LYS A 847 8.27 25.29 -31.46
C LYS A 847 9.48 24.80 -32.26
N ALA A 848 9.24 24.01 -33.30
CA ALA A 848 10.27 23.59 -34.25
C ALA A 848 9.67 23.27 -35.62
N LEU A 849 8.87 24.18 -36.18
CA LEU A 849 8.45 24.08 -37.59
C LEU A 849 7.96 25.42 -38.13
N GLU A 850 8.71 26.49 -37.86
CA GLU A 850 8.48 27.79 -38.53
C GLU A 850 9.74 28.65 -38.44
N LYS A 851 10.80 28.21 -39.12
CA LYS A 851 11.94 29.08 -39.48
C LYS A 851 12.45 28.67 -40.86
N HIS A 852 11.85 29.23 -41.90
CA HIS A 852 12.56 29.65 -43.11
C HIS A 852 11.60 30.36 -44.09
N THR A 853 11.50 31.69 -44.00
CA THR A 853 11.36 32.55 -45.19
C THR A 853 11.80 33.98 -44.85
N PRO A 854 12.67 34.64 -45.65
CA PRO A 854 13.22 35.95 -45.30
C PRO A 854 12.39 37.13 -45.83
N LYS A 855 12.31 38.16 -44.97
CA LYS A 855 12.21 39.62 -45.21
C LYS A 855 11.57 40.14 -46.51
N ASN A 856 10.59 41.03 -46.36
CA ASN A 856 10.56 42.25 -47.16
C ASN A 856 10.01 43.48 -46.39
N ILE A 857 10.54 44.63 -46.76
CA ILE A 857 10.55 45.95 -46.10
C ILE A 857 9.47 46.86 -46.70
N ALA A 858 8.82 47.73 -45.88
CA ALA A 858 8.36 49.11 -46.21
C ALA A 858 7.47 49.67 -45.06
N SER A 859 7.98 50.57 -44.21
CA SER A 859 7.78 52.05 -44.21
C SER A 859 6.34 52.51 -43.87
N GLU A 860 6.04 52.98 -42.65
CA GLU A 860 6.21 54.35 -42.09
C GLU A 860 5.10 55.35 -42.45
N ILE A 861 4.72 56.19 -41.47
CA ILE A 861 3.93 57.45 -41.53
C ILE A 861 2.40 57.32 -41.32
N ARG A 862 1.89 57.73 -40.13
CA ARG A 862 1.34 59.08 -39.89
C ARG A 862 0.87 59.32 -38.44
N GLN A 863 1.05 60.57 -38.01
CA GLN A 863 0.92 61.12 -36.66
C GLN A 863 -0.52 61.43 -36.22
N LYS A 864 -0.69 61.37 -34.89
CA LYS A 864 -1.43 62.26 -33.95
C LYS A 864 -2.40 63.31 -34.52
N LYS A 865 -3.61 63.33 -33.94
CA LYS A 865 -4.42 64.43 -33.34
C LYS A 865 -5.88 63.96 -33.32
N SER A 866 -6.75 64.21 -32.35
CA SER A 866 -6.82 65.17 -31.25
C SER A 866 -8.00 64.77 -30.34
N SER A 867 -7.97 65.19 -29.06
CA SER A 867 -9.08 65.73 -28.22
C SER A 867 -10.53 65.49 -28.65
N SER A 868 -11.54 65.31 -27.80
CA SER A 868 -11.74 65.35 -26.35
C SER A 868 -13.24 65.19 -26.12
N SER A 869 -13.62 64.86 -24.88
CA SER A 869 -14.82 65.31 -24.15
C SER A 869 -16.23 64.83 -24.53
N GLY A 870 -16.92 64.34 -23.48
CA GLY A 870 -18.38 64.47 -23.23
C GLY A 870 -19.21 63.26 -23.65
N ARG A 871 -19.71 62.39 -22.75
CA ARG A 871 -20.96 62.54 -21.96
C ARG A 871 -22.07 63.20 -22.79
N THR A 872 -23.25 62.61 -23.05
CA THR A 872 -24.22 61.95 -22.14
C THR A 872 -25.27 61.15 -23.00
N PRO A 873 -26.42 60.61 -22.49
CA PRO A 873 -26.92 59.27 -22.84
C PRO A 873 -28.29 59.26 -23.58
N GLN A 874 -28.91 58.07 -23.67
CA GLN A 874 -30.30 57.71 -24.03
C GLN A 874 -30.46 57.00 -25.39
N ILE A 875 -30.79 55.70 -25.34
CA ILE A 875 -32.11 55.07 -25.61
C ILE A 875 -32.36 54.96 -27.13
N ASP A 876 -32.12 53.79 -27.71
CA ASP A 876 -33.15 52.76 -28.00
C ASP A 876 -32.47 51.38 -28.12
#